data_AF-A0A2W4S6A7-F1
#
_entry.id   AF-A0A2W4S6A7-F1
#
_cell.length_a   1.000
_cell.length_b   1.000
_cell.length_c   1.000
_cell.angle_alpha   90.00
_cell.angle_beta   90.00
_cell.angle_gamma   90.00
#
_symmetry.space_group_name_H-M   'P 1'
#
loop_
_entity.id
_entity.type
_entity.pdbx_description
1 polymer ?
#
loop_
_entity_poly.entity_id
_entity_poly.type
_entity_poly.pdbx_seq_one_letter_code
_entity_poly.pdbx_strand_id
1 'polypeptide(L)'
;MRWVVFKGGLLLLGLLVLAACEYDDLLRVDPELVEIRLSPSSATLEALGDTVRISAEVSVDGVPVSNAPLSWRSLNPDVATVDRNGKVAAVRPGTAEIEVSVASRSETATITVQQKVASLLVIPFGADQGGNPPLDGALAVVVEIGDSIRFVAVAQDRNGHEVEGAKVEWSSLDPAVAVVSGEGVVRAVGYGTARIVARAGDVADTVSVTVAGSPSSQVARVEIMPAADTLDALGSKVQFTARAYGEDGSVLSGARITWTSLHPDIATVDNMGIVTAKAVGAALIVAAAPCCGKADTARAVVRQLVASVSLNPTSRSIEVGASYRLEATAKDAGGNVVPDAQFSWTSSNSSVATVDATGLVTGIAAGSATITVTSNGKSASAQITVTGGGGNGGSGGSGGTAGLVNECSRPQSGWIWCDDFDQDRLGQYFEYDSRGGRFVRATGVGVGGSGAMRARFNAGDVNAGSLKLAFGRTPDSYFRPVDGGTANYREIYWRFYLRNEPGWTGGGGDKLARAVVFAGSNWSEALIAHVWSGGAGNNYLVLDPASGTDTQGNVRTTKYNDFANLRWLGAQVGKTPLFDAAHVGQWYCVEARVRVNDPGQSNGVFELWINGNLEARATNLNWVGNYSAYGINALFLENYWNDGSPRQQERYIDNLVVSTQRIGCGDQSSGGGDSGGGSNGGGSNGGGSTQPAVATVTVSPSSGTIQVGGTLQLTATPRDQNGNALSGRTITWSSSNTSVATVTSSGLVRGIAPGTATITATSEGRTGQATVTVTQQGGGSVQPWVFEDFSTYTSTQHMLSDPRGIYGTRLWGDKGQQHITLDTSTGYGSSNRSMRYTFPNRTNSSSRCQDFSIGRDLLLPTYTPNRRSGNEPRELWIEVVAKFSQNFKTRAPASWNCTSAPDYKWIFGLIYQGGRFELKIGQQGSRLTIGGPPGNTIEDVIPGLRAEDYWDGQWHVYRLHFKFPSSADAADGALEAWVDGRKVYSRTGLRADPKYANDAFYGVALGANLNQGPAEEMSLWWGRVSVWRENPGW
;
A
#
# COMPACT_ATOMS: atom_id res chain seq x y z
N MET A 1 37.21 35.85 108.42
CA MET A 1 36.61 35.79 109.78
C MET A 1 35.46 36.80 109.89
N ARG A 2 34.68 36.76 110.97
CA ARG A 2 33.39 37.47 111.14
C ARG A 2 33.52 38.99 111.41
N TRP A 3 32.55 39.74 110.86
CA TRP A 3 31.79 40.90 111.39
C TRP A 3 32.53 42.24 111.70
N VAL A 4 32.13 43.39 111.11
CA VAL A 4 31.09 44.40 111.54
C VAL A 4 31.48 45.08 112.88
N VAL A 5 31.38 46.39 113.15
CA VAL A 5 30.83 47.61 112.48
C VAL A 5 31.97 48.65 112.26
N PHE A 6 31.86 49.93 111.85
CA PHE A 6 30.78 50.91 111.54
C PHE A 6 31.13 51.70 110.25
N LYS A 7 30.18 52.52 109.74
CA LYS A 7 30.35 53.55 108.69
C LYS A 7 29.36 54.70 108.95
N GLY A 8 29.58 55.96 108.58
CA GLY A 8 30.70 56.69 107.92
C GLY A 8 30.15 58.09 107.55
N GLY A 9 30.85 59.22 107.70
CA GLY A 9 32.22 59.53 107.27
C GLY A 9 32.11 60.35 105.97
N LEU A 10 31.86 61.67 106.02
CA LEU A 10 32.76 62.78 106.37
C LEU A 10 33.98 62.90 105.44
N LEU A 11 34.06 64.05 104.74
CA LEU A 11 35.16 64.60 103.95
C LEU A 11 36.00 63.67 103.06
N LEU A 12 35.88 63.91 101.74
CA LEU A 12 37.08 64.21 100.92
C LEU A 12 36.80 65.41 100.01
N LEU A 13 36.98 66.62 100.56
CA LEU A 13 37.34 67.77 99.73
C LEU A 13 38.69 67.44 99.09
N GLY A 14 38.79 67.44 97.75
CA GLY A 14 40.07 67.22 97.09
C GLY A 14 40.08 66.52 95.74
N LEU A 15 38.94 66.29 95.06
CA LEU A 15 38.92 65.85 93.65
C LEU A 15 37.57 66.08 92.95
N LEU A 16 36.91 67.21 93.25
CA LEU A 16 35.68 67.67 92.57
C LEU A 16 35.83 69.10 92.01
N VAL A 17 37.07 69.51 91.78
CA VAL A 17 37.44 70.55 90.82
C VAL A 17 37.90 69.83 89.56
N LEU A 18 36.98 69.70 88.58
CA LEU A 18 37.22 69.54 87.13
C LEU A 18 35.89 69.28 86.41
N ALA A 19 35.09 68.29 86.84
CA ALA A 19 33.86 67.89 86.13
C ALA A 19 32.64 68.84 86.28
N ALA A 20 32.69 69.82 87.17
CA ALA A 20 31.63 70.82 87.36
C ALA A 20 32.03 72.25 86.93
N CYS A 21 33.26 72.44 86.42
CA CYS A 21 33.73 73.72 85.90
C CYS A 21 33.49 73.83 84.38
N GLU A 22 33.67 72.72 83.63
CA GLU A 22 33.57 72.66 82.17
C GLU A 22 32.21 73.13 81.58
N TYR A 23 31.13 73.17 82.38
CA TYR A 23 29.80 73.61 81.93
C TYR A 23 29.58 75.12 82.05
N ASP A 24 30.00 75.73 83.16
CA ASP A 24 29.75 77.16 83.45
C ASP A 24 30.71 78.06 82.63
N ASP A 25 31.88 77.52 82.25
CA ASP A 25 32.83 78.17 81.34
C ASP A 25 32.33 78.21 79.88
N LEU A 26 31.60 77.20 79.39
CA LEU A 26 30.99 77.20 78.05
C LEU A 26 29.96 78.34 77.83
N LEU A 27 29.45 78.96 78.90
CA LEU A 27 28.57 80.12 78.86
C LEU A 27 29.30 81.47 79.00
N ARG A 28 30.62 81.46 79.23
CA ARG A 28 31.45 82.65 79.47
C ARG A 28 32.64 82.81 78.53
N VAL A 29 33.03 81.75 77.82
CA VAL A 29 34.04 81.80 76.78
C VAL A 29 33.47 82.53 75.54
N ASP A 30 34.35 83.25 74.83
CA ASP A 30 34.03 83.86 73.55
C ASP A 30 33.43 82.82 72.58
N PRO A 31 32.22 83.04 72.02
CA PRO A 31 31.65 82.14 71.05
C PRO A 31 32.59 81.81 69.88
N GLU A 32 33.50 82.71 69.46
CA GLU A 32 34.48 82.45 68.39
C GLU A 32 35.51 81.36 68.73
N LEU A 33 35.67 80.98 70.00
CA LEU A 33 36.61 79.93 70.43
C LEU A 33 35.98 78.53 70.54
N VAL A 34 34.67 78.39 70.36
CA VAL A 34 33.95 77.11 70.48
C VAL A 34 33.79 76.47 69.10
N GLU A 35 34.50 75.36 68.85
CA GLU A 35 34.32 74.53 67.66
C GLU A 35 33.42 73.31 67.95
N ILE A 36 32.57 72.95 66.98
CA ILE A 36 31.83 71.69 66.96
C ILE A 36 32.25 70.93 65.69
N ARG A 37 32.66 69.66 65.84
CA ARG A 37 33.01 68.79 64.72
C ARG A 37 32.09 67.59 64.66
N LEU A 38 31.37 67.45 63.55
CA LEU A 38 30.38 66.39 63.34
C LEU A 38 31.00 65.17 62.64
N SER A 39 30.73 63.98 63.18
CA SER A 39 31.18 62.70 62.63
C SER A 39 30.02 61.70 62.56
N PRO A 40 29.52 61.36 61.35
CA PRO A 40 29.81 62.00 60.08
C PRO A 40 29.12 63.38 59.95
N SER A 41 29.72 64.33 59.23
CA SER A 41 29.08 65.60 58.86
C SER A 41 28.04 65.46 57.74
N SER A 42 27.99 64.32 57.06
CA SER A 42 26.93 63.98 56.10
C SER A 42 26.75 62.47 55.98
N ALA A 43 25.51 62.00 55.81
CA ALA A 43 25.25 60.58 55.55
C ALA A 43 24.06 60.37 54.62
N THR A 44 24.11 59.30 53.83
CA THR A 44 22.99 58.84 52.99
C THR A 44 22.33 57.63 53.64
N LEU A 45 21.00 57.67 53.75
CA LEU A 45 20.16 56.55 54.17
C LEU A 45 19.42 56.01 52.92
N GLU A 46 19.37 54.70 52.73
CA GLU A 46 18.90 54.05 51.48
C GLU A 46 17.47 53.45 51.60
N ALA A 47 16.87 53.46 52.79
CA ALA A 47 15.53 52.96 53.06
C ALA A 47 14.85 53.70 54.23
N LEU A 48 13.52 53.66 54.28
CA LEU A 48 12.77 54.29 55.37
C LEU A 48 12.96 53.49 56.68
N GLY A 49 13.08 54.19 57.80
CA GLY A 49 13.45 53.59 59.08
C GLY A 49 14.94 53.24 59.25
N ASP A 50 15.79 53.41 58.22
CA ASP A 50 17.24 53.36 58.38
C ASP A 50 17.70 54.37 59.43
N THR A 51 18.78 54.06 60.17
CA THR A 51 19.31 54.97 61.19
C THR A 51 20.82 55.11 61.12
N VAL A 52 21.30 56.34 61.31
CA VAL A 52 22.72 56.68 61.49
C VAL A 52 22.90 57.39 62.83
N ARG A 53 24.06 57.23 63.47
CA ARG A 53 24.42 58.04 64.63
C ARG A 53 25.39 59.13 64.21
N ILE A 54 25.03 60.37 64.50
CA ILE A 54 25.92 61.52 64.41
C ILE A 54 26.52 61.75 65.81
N SER A 55 27.84 61.85 65.87
CA SER A 55 28.57 62.26 67.05
C SER A 55 29.06 63.69 66.85
N ALA A 56 29.07 64.49 67.92
CA ALA A 56 29.66 65.83 67.92
C ALA A 56 30.81 65.87 68.91
N GLU A 57 32.00 66.23 68.45
CA GLU A 57 33.14 66.57 69.29
C GLU A 57 33.13 68.09 69.48
N VAL A 58 33.13 68.54 70.74
CA VAL A 58 33.19 69.97 71.09
C VAL A 58 34.59 70.28 71.58
N SER A 59 35.19 71.35 71.08
CA SER A 59 36.45 71.87 71.61
C SER A 59 36.37 73.38 71.83
N VAL A 60 37.18 73.86 72.77
CA VAL A 60 37.29 75.27 73.13
C VAL A 60 38.77 75.66 73.02
N ASP A 61 39.09 76.61 72.16
CA ASP A 61 40.48 77.01 71.82
C ASP A 61 41.37 75.78 71.49
N GLY A 62 40.82 74.83 70.74
CA GLY A 62 41.47 73.57 70.37
C GLY A 62 41.52 72.48 71.46
N VAL A 63 41.05 72.74 72.68
CA VAL A 63 40.99 71.76 73.78
C VAL A 63 39.66 71.00 73.78
N PRO A 64 39.63 69.66 73.66
CA PRO A 64 38.38 68.89 73.69
C PRO A 64 37.65 68.99 75.03
N VAL A 65 36.33 69.22 74.99
CA VAL A 65 35.45 69.27 76.18
C VAL A 65 34.76 67.94 76.40
N SER A 66 34.86 67.39 77.61
CA SER A 66 34.20 66.13 77.97
C SER A 66 32.72 66.36 78.32
N ASN A 67 31.83 65.47 77.86
CA ASN A 67 30.41 65.46 78.24
C ASN A 67 29.64 66.79 77.99
N ALA A 68 29.99 67.53 76.93
CA ALA A 68 29.33 68.78 76.58
C ALA A 68 27.79 68.64 76.42
N PRO A 69 26.99 69.63 76.84
CA PRO A 69 25.53 69.61 76.74
C PRO A 69 25.04 69.83 75.31
N LEU A 70 24.92 68.74 74.55
CA LEU A 70 24.44 68.80 73.18
C LEU A 70 22.90 68.84 73.12
N SER A 71 22.36 69.84 72.43
CA SER A 71 20.95 69.87 72.02
C SER A 71 20.84 69.56 70.53
N TRP A 72 20.08 68.52 70.19
CA TRP A 72 19.89 68.02 68.83
C TRP A 72 18.49 68.33 68.32
N ARG A 73 18.38 68.82 67.08
CA ARG A 73 17.11 68.94 66.36
C ARG A 73 17.26 68.66 64.87
N SER A 74 16.23 68.10 64.26
CA SER A 74 16.11 68.06 62.80
C SER A 74 15.41 69.33 62.33
N LEU A 75 15.97 70.00 61.33
CA LEU A 75 15.33 71.13 60.65
C LEU A 75 14.28 70.64 59.62
N ASN A 76 14.29 69.34 59.28
CA ASN A 76 13.36 68.71 58.34
C ASN A 76 12.83 67.38 58.91
N PRO A 77 12.03 67.40 59.99
CA PRO A 77 11.55 66.19 60.67
C PRO A 77 10.72 65.27 59.77
N ASP A 78 10.04 65.81 58.76
CA ASP A 78 9.27 65.06 57.75
C ASP A 78 10.14 64.28 56.75
N VAL A 79 11.47 64.41 56.82
CA VAL A 79 12.47 63.71 56.00
C VAL A 79 13.34 62.81 56.88
N ALA A 80 13.86 63.35 57.99
CA ALA A 80 14.57 62.56 59.00
C ALA A 80 14.37 63.14 60.42
N THR A 81 14.19 62.27 61.41
CA THR A 81 14.10 62.66 62.84
C THR A 81 15.43 62.41 63.56
N VAL A 82 15.69 63.09 64.68
CA VAL A 82 16.87 62.85 65.52
C VAL A 82 16.47 62.72 67.00
N ASP A 83 17.07 61.77 67.72
CA ASP A 83 16.89 61.62 69.16
C ASP A 83 17.89 62.48 69.96
N ARG A 84 17.69 62.57 71.28
CA ARG A 84 18.56 63.32 72.20
C ARG A 84 20.03 62.86 72.26
N ASN A 85 20.37 61.74 71.62
CA ASN A 85 21.71 61.12 71.64
C ASN A 85 22.42 61.20 70.27
N GLY A 86 21.86 61.95 69.31
CA GLY A 86 22.36 62.08 67.94
C GLY A 86 22.01 60.89 67.02
N LYS A 87 21.07 60.02 67.41
CA LYS A 87 20.58 58.95 66.52
C LYS A 87 19.52 59.52 65.58
N VAL A 88 19.84 59.56 64.29
CA VAL A 88 18.95 60.01 63.21
C VAL A 88 18.23 58.81 62.61
N ALA A 89 16.95 58.97 62.23
CA ALA A 89 16.15 57.98 61.53
C ALA A 89 15.47 58.56 60.28
N ALA A 90 15.55 57.84 59.15
CA ALA A 90 14.89 58.19 57.90
C ALA A 90 13.36 58.07 57.99
N VAL A 91 12.64 59.09 57.51
CA VAL A 91 11.17 59.15 57.50
C VAL A 91 10.61 59.18 56.08
N ARG A 92 11.22 59.96 55.17
CA ARG A 92 10.74 60.14 53.78
C ARG A 92 11.91 60.54 52.86
N PRO A 93 11.87 60.25 51.55
CA PRO A 93 12.91 60.71 50.63
C PRO A 93 13.06 62.24 50.62
N GLY A 94 14.30 62.71 50.58
CA GLY A 94 14.63 64.14 50.62
C GLY A 94 16.01 64.40 51.23
N THR A 95 16.29 65.67 51.53
CA THR A 95 17.47 66.07 52.33
C THR A 95 16.99 66.74 53.61
N ALA A 96 17.63 66.40 54.73
CA ALA A 96 17.38 66.97 56.04
C ALA A 96 18.68 67.53 56.63
N GLU A 97 18.60 68.68 57.28
CA GLU A 97 19.70 69.19 58.11
C GLU A 97 19.45 68.81 59.58
N ILE A 98 20.44 68.17 60.18
CA ILE A 98 20.44 67.80 61.60
C ILE A 98 21.37 68.77 62.32
N GLU A 99 20.79 69.67 63.09
CA GLU A 99 21.52 70.68 63.85
C GLU A 99 21.84 70.15 65.25
N VAL A 100 23.11 70.26 65.63
CA VAL A 100 23.55 70.17 67.03
C VAL A 100 23.88 71.57 67.53
N SER A 101 23.62 71.85 68.80
CA SER A 101 23.97 73.11 69.43
C SER A 101 24.54 72.91 70.84
N VAL A 102 25.50 73.77 71.19
CA VAL A 102 26.08 73.91 72.53
C VAL A 102 26.29 75.39 72.82
N ALA A 103 25.79 75.87 73.96
CA ALA A 103 25.72 77.30 74.27
C ALA A 103 25.11 78.14 73.12
N SER A 104 25.87 79.06 72.53
CA SER A 104 25.44 79.94 71.43
C SER A 104 25.93 79.50 70.03
N ARG A 105 26.60 78.35 69.93
CA ARG A 105 27.06 77.78 68.65
C ARG A 105 26.20 76.60 68.24
N SER A 106 26.01 76.47 66.93
CA SER A 106 25.44 75.29 66.30
C SER A 106 26.18 74.94 65.03
N GLU A 107 26.09 73.66 64.65
CA GLU A 107 26.67 73.08 63.43
C GLU A 107 25.65 72.09 62.85
N THR A 108 25.57 71.98 61.52
CA THR A 108 24.62 71.10 60.84
C THR A 108 25.30 69.95 60.11
N ALA A 109 24.67 68.77 60.16
CA ALA A 109 25.02 67.64 59.32
C ALA A 109 23.92 67.38 58.28
N THR A 110 24.32 67.13 57.04
CA THR A 110 23.39 66.89 55.93
C THR A 110 23.04 65.40 55.82
N ILE A 111 21.77 65.07 55.98
CA ILE A 111 21.24 63.71 55.86
C ILE A 111 20.40 63.61 54.59
N THR A 112 20.87 62.82 53.64
CA THR A 112 20.13 62.55 52.40
C THR A 112 19.41 61.21 52.54
N VAL A 113 18.08 61.24 52.54
CA VAL A 113 17.26 60.02 52.48
C VAL A 113 16.91 59.76 51.02
N GLN A 114 17.40 58.65 50.49
CA GLN A 114 17.00 58.10 49.20
C GLN A 114 16.32 56.78 49.48
N GLN A 115 15.22 56.47 48.78
CA GLN A 115 14.58 55.17 48.93
C GLN A 115 14.94 54.30 47.73
N LYS A 116 15.81 53.32 47.95
CA LYS A 116 16.39 52.47 46.93
C LYS A 116 15.62 51.15 46.88
N VAL A 117 15.22 50.74 45.69
CA VAL A 117 14.59 49.43 45.47
C VAL A 117 15.60 48.33 45.83
N ALA A 118 15.21 47.47 46.76
CA ALA A 118 15.98 46.31 47.21
C ALA A 118 15.30 44.98 46.85
N SER A 119 13.96 44.97 46.78
CA SER A 119 13.15 43.84 46.30
C SER A 119 12.05 44.32 45.35
N LEU A 120 11.58 43.39 44.52
CA LEU A 120 10.44 43.57 43.62
C LEU A 120 9.54 42.34 43.78
N LEU A 121 8.22 42.54 43.81
CA LEU A 121 7.24 41.48 43.96
C LEU A 121 6.19 41.57 42.84
N VAL A 122 6.14 40.57 41.96
CA VAL A 122 5.18 40.49 40.84
C VAL A 122 3.92 39.72 41.25
N ILE A 123 2.76 40.37 41.16
CA ILE A 123 1.45 39.81 41.53
C ILE A 123 0.38 40.06 40.45
N PRO A 124 -0.61 39.16 40.27
CA PRO A 124 -1.78 39.41 39.43
C PRO A 124 -2.62 40.60 39.93
N PHE A 125 -3.06 41.45 39.01
CA PHE A 125 -3.95 42.56 39.33
C PHE A 125 -5.35 42.04 39.73
N GLY A 126 -5.76 42.31 40.97
CA GLY A 126 -7.09 41.95 41.49
C GLY A 126 -7.14 40.76 42.47
N ALA A 127 -5.99 40.33 43.02
CA ALA A 127 -5.94 39.21 43.97
C ALA A 127 -6.63 39.47 45.33
N ASP A 128 -6.91 40.74 45.69
CA ASP A 128 -7.34 41.13 47.04
C ASP A 128 -8.84 41.45 47.17
N GLN A 129 -9.65 40.39 47.24
CA GLN A 129 -10.92 40.38 47.98
C GLN A 129 -11.03 39.09 48.83
N GLY A 130 -10.09 38.94 49.77
CA GLY A 130 -10.24 38.01 50.91
C GLY A 130 -9.72 36.58 50.71
N GLY A 131 -8.39 36.41 50.63
CA GLY A 131 -7.74 35.12 50.79
C GLY A 131 -6.23 35.22 50.62
N ASN A 132 -5.44 34.73 51.58
CA ASN A 132 -3.97 34.84 51.54
C ASN A 132 -3.39 34.32 50.21
N PRO A 133 -2.49 35.06 49.54
CA PRO A 133 -1.67 34.50 48.48
C PRO A 133 -0.70 33.44 49.05
N PRO A 134 -0.29 32.43 48.26
CA PRO A 134 0.74 31.48 48.69
C PRO A 134 2.07 32.21 48.88
N LEU A 135 2.66 32.10 50.08
CA LEU A 135 3.97 32.67 50.43
C LEU A 135 5.16 31.78 50.01
N ASP A 136 5.00 30.97 48.97
CA ASP A 136 6.08 30.21 48.33
C ASP A 136 6.07 30.52 46.83
N GLY A 137 7.25 30.82 46.29
CA GLY A 137 7.41 31.48 44.98
C GLY A 137 6.96 30.65 43.77
N ALA A 138 6.80 31.38 42.65
CA ALA A 138 6.24 30.93 41.37
C ALA A 138 4.70 30.80 41.34
N LEU A 139 4.03 31.95 41.27
CA LEU A 139 2.67 32.04 40.72
C LEU A 139 2.69 31.57 39.25
N ALA A 140 2.27 30.33 39.02
CA ALA A 140 2.05 29.79 37.68
C ALA A 140 0.61 30.09 37.26
N VAL A 141 0.41 31.10 36.42
CA VAL A 141 -0.93 31.43 35.88
C VAL A 141 -1.17 30.58 34.64
N VAL A 142 -2.33 29.92 34.59
CA VAL A 142 -2.78 29.14 33.43
C VAL A 142 -3.86 29.93 32.67
N VAL A 143 -3.67 30.10 31.36
CA VAL A 143 -4.54 30.90 30.46
C VAL A 143 -4.72 30.21 29.10
N GLU A 144 -5.73 30.60 28.31
CA GLU A 144 -5.92 30.14 26.93
C GLU A 144 -5.34 31.14 25.90
N ILE A 145 -5.16 30.73 24.63
CA ILE A 145 -4.68 31.66 23.59
C ILE A 145 -5.71 32.76 23.34
N GLY A 146 -5.25 34.01 23.31
CA GLY A 146 -6.11 35.19 23.18
C GLY A 146 -6.47 35.85 24.51
N ASP A 147 -6.37 35.12 25.63
CA ASP A 147 -6.55 35.70 26.96
C ASP A 147 -5.52 36.79 27.24
N SER A 148 -5.93 37.75 28.09
CA SER A 148 -5.06 38.80 28.60
C SER A 148 -5.20 38.92 30.11
N ILE A 149 -4.07 38.91 30.82
CA ILE A 149 -3.97 39.09 32.27
C ILE A 149 -3.04 40.27 32.58
N ARG A 150 -3.37 41.06 33.59
CA ARG A 150 -2.52 42.16 34.06
C ARG A 150 -1.76 41.74 35.32
N PHE A 151 -0.46 42.03 35.34
CA PHE A 151 0.37 41.95 36.53
C PHE A 151 0.73 43.36 37.03
N VAL A 152 0.99 43.47 38.32
CA VAL A 152 1.58 44.63 38.98
C VAL A 152 2.89 44.17 39.62
N ALA A 153 3.88 45.06 39.66
CA ALA A 153 5.12 44.82 40.37
C ALA A 153 5.26 45.88 41.49
N VAL A 154 5.30 45.43 42.74
CA VAL A 154 5.50 46.30 43.91
C VAL A 154 6.99 46.34 44.22
N ALA A 155 7.58 47.53 44.14
CA ALA A 155 8.99 47.76 44.47
C ALA A 155 9.11 48.13 45.95
N GLN A 156 10.01 47.49 46.69
CA GLN A 156 10.21 47.75 48.12
C GLN A 156 11.68 48.06 48.44
N ASP A 157 11.90 48.86 49.47
CA ASP A 157 13.22 49.09 50.06
C ASP A 157 13.66 47.93 50.97
N ARG A 158 14.91 47.98 51.47
CA ARG A 158 15.48 46.88 52.28
C ARG A 158 14.77 46.64 53.62
N ASN A 159 13.92 47.57 54.05
CA ASN A 159 13.13 47.48 55.27
C ASN A 159 11.65 47.10 54.96
N GLY A 160 11.31 46.86 53.69
CA GLY A 160 9.99 46.39 53.24
C GLY A 160 8.98 47.50 52.92
N HIS A 161 9.37 48.77 52.97
CA HIS A 161 8.47 49.88 52.59
C HIS A 161 8.41 50.02 51.08
N GLU A 162 7.21 50.29 50.54
CA GLU A 162 7.01 50.51 49.11
C GLU A 162 7.76 51.76 48.62
N VAL A 163 8.38 51.66 47.43
CA VAL A 163 9.10 52.75 46.76
C VAL A 163 8.17 53.39 45.73
N GLU A 164 7.39 54.37 46.17
CA GLU A 164 6.38 55.04 45.34
C GLU A 164 7.01 55.67 44.09
N GLY A 165 6.41 55.41 42.91
CA GLY A 165 6.90 55.93 41.63
C GLY A 165 8.11 55.21 41.03
N ALA A 166 8.54 54.07 41.59
CA ALA A 166 9.60 53.26 41.00
C ALA A 166 9.28 52.86 39.54
N LYS A 167 10.20 53.16 38.62
CA LYS A 167 10.05 52.80 37.20
C LYS A 167 10.27 51.30 37.01
N VAL A 168 9.22 50.59 36.60
CA VAL A 168 9.27 49.16 36.26
C VAL A 168 9.31 48.97 34.74
N GLU A 169 10.22 48.10 34.28
CA GLU A 169 10.33 47.66 32.88
C GLU A 169 9.92 46.19 32.75
N TRP A 170 9.05 45.91 31.78
CA TRP A 170 8.46 44.59 31.55
C TRP A 170 9.03 43.95 30.28
N SER A 171 9.31 42.64 30.34
CA SER A 171 9.74 41.85 29.19
C SER A 171 9.25 40.40 29.27
N SER A 172 9.13 39.72 28.14
CA SER A 172 8.89 38.28 28.07
C SER A 172 10.14 37.57 27.58
N LEU A 173 10.54 36.49 28.25
CA LEU A 173 11.63 35.63 27.78
C LEU A 173 11.21 34.72 26.61
N ASP A 174 9.90 34.55 26.39
CA ASP A 174 9.36 33.88 25.21
C ASP A 174 8.15 34.65 24.63
N PRO A 175 8.42 35.67 23.77
CA PRO A 175 7.37 36.43 23.08
C PRO A 175 6.54 35.61 22.09
N ALA A 176 6.93 34.38 21.73
CA ALA A 176 6.14 33.50 20.87
C ALA A 176 5.06 32.74 21.65
N VAL A 177 5.20 32.64 22.98
CA VAL A 177 4.22 32.06 23.90
C VAL A 177 3.34 33.14 24.53
N ALA A 178 3.95 34.20 25.10
CA ALA A 178 3.22 35.33 25.67
C ALA A 178 3.96 36.67 25.49
N VAL A 179 3.23 37.71 25.09
CA VAL A 179 3.76 39.08 24.95
C VAL A 179 3.30 39.96 26.10
N VAL A 180 4.12 40.92 26.53
CA VAL A 180 3.81 41.85 27.63
C VAL A 180 3.93 43.30 27.20
N SER A 181 3.01 44.15 27.66
CA SER A 181 3.05 45.61 27.44
C SER A 181 3.90 46.33 28.50
N GLY A 182 4.24 47.60 28.26
CA GLY A 182 4.91 48.45 29.25
C GLY A 182 4.11 48.70 30.54
N GLU A 183 2.82 48.38 30.56
CA GLU A 183 1.92 48.50 31.73
C GLU A 183 1.67 47.16 32.46
N GLY A 184 2.45 46.12 32.15
CA GLY A 184 2.32 44.79 32.77
C GLY A 184 1.14 43.96 32.27
N VAL A 185 0.51 44.31 31.14
CA VAL A 185 -0.56 43.50 30.52
C VAL A 185 0.07 42.43 29.64
N VAL A 186 -0.14 41.18 29.99
CA VAL A 186 0.34 39.98 29.28
C VAL A 186 -0.78 39.40 28.43
N ARG A 187 -0.53 39.15 27.15
CA ARG A 187 -1.43 38.45 26.23
C ARG A 187 -0.84 37.11 25.81
N ALA A 188 -1.61 36.05 25.92
CA ALA A 188 -1.26 34.72 25.44
C ALA A 188 -1.33 34.67 23.90
N VAL A 189 -0.26 34.19 23.25
CA VAL A 189 -0.12 34.16 21.78
C VAL A 189 0.32 32.81 21.20
N GLY A 190 0.82 31.89 22.03
CA GLY A 190 1.20 30.53 21.61
C GLY A 190 1.29 29.56 22.79
N TYR A 191 1.19 28.25 22.52
CA TYR A 191 1.22 27.22 23.55
C TYR A 191 2.61 27.04 24.18
N GLY A 192 2.67 26.88 25.50
CA GLY A 192 3.92 26.69 26.26
C GLY A 192 3.92 27.45 27.59
N THR A 193 5.08 27.64 28.19
CA THR A 193 5.25 28.46 29.39
C THR A 193 6.25 29.58 29.13
N ALA A 194 5.77 30.83 29.14
CA ALA A 194 6.61 32.02 29.10
C ALA A 194 6.97 32.46 30.52
N ARG A 195 8.18 32.98 30.71
CA ARG A 195 8.55 33.75 31.91
C ARG A 195 8.47 35.24 31.59
N ILE A 196 7.61 35.93 32.31
CA ILE A 196 7.47 37.39 32.26
C ILE A 196 8.36 37.97 33.36
N VAL A 197 9.18 38.96 33.02
CA VAL A 197 10.17 39.58 33.89
C VAL A 197 9.80 41.03 34.11
N ALA A 198 9.67 41.43 35.37
CA ALA A 198 9.63 42.82 35.79
C ALA A 198 11.01 43.23 36.31
N ARG A 199 11.48 44.43 35.98
CA ARG A 199 12.76 44.98 36.45
C ARG A 199 12.58 46.40 36.97
N ALA A 200 13.23 46.71 38.09
CA ALA A 200 13.34 48.06 38.65
C ALA A 200 14.83 48.31 38.96
N GLY A 201 15.53 48.95 38.02
CA GLY A 201 17.00 49.01 38.05
C GLY A 201 17.62 47.61 37.95
N ASP A 202 18.56 47.31 38.85
CA ASP A 202 19.23 46.00 38.91
C ASP A 202 18.37 44.89 39.56
N VAL A 203 17.27 45.25 40.24
CA VAL A 203 16.36 44.32 40.91
C VAL A 203 15.33 43.79 39.91
N ALA A 204 15.06 42.49 39.95
CA ALA A 204 14.11 41.83 39.06
C ALA A 204 13.36 40.70 39.75
N ASP A 205 12.12 40.49 39.33
CA ASP A 205 11.29 39.35 39.72
C ASP A 205 10.56 38.80 38.48
N THR A 206 10.13 37.53 38.54
CA THR A 206 9.57 36.82 37.38
C THR A 206 8.34 35.99 37.73
N VAL A 207 7.34 36.06 36.86
CA VAL A 207 6.13 35.24 36.92
C VAL A 207 6.05 34.29 35.72
N SER A 208 5.51 33.09 35.92
CA SER A 208 5.35 32.08 34.86
C SER A 208 3.92 32.09 34.34
N VAL A 209 3.76 32.27 33.03
CA VAL A 209 2.48 32.20 32.34
C VAL A 209 2.48 30.97 31.44
N THR A 210 1.66 29.98 31.79
CA THR A 210 1.46 28.75 31.03
C THR A 210 0.20 28.89 30.18
N VAL A 211 0.36 28.86 28.86
CA VAL A 211 -0.75 28.83 27.92
C VAL A 211 -1.16 27.38 27.73
N ALA A 212 -2.32 27.00 28.28
CA ALA A 212 -2.76 25.61 28.31
C ALA A 212 -3.23 25.09 26.95
N GLY A 213 -3.01 23.80 26.75
CA GLY A 213 -3.30 23.09 25.51
C GLY A 213 -2.06 22.40 24.96
N SER A 214 -2.25 21.26 24.29
CA SER A 214 -1.21 20.71 23.42
C SER A 214 -1.50 21.16 21.99
N PRO A 215 -0.48 21.57 21.20
CA PRO A 215 -0.64 21.75 19.76
C PRO A 215 -1.22 20.50 19.09
N SER A 216 -0.98 19.33 19.68
CA SER A 216 -1.51 18.04 19.22
C SER A 216 -3.04 17.91 19.47
N SER A 217 -3.58 18.38 20.59
CA SER A 217 -5.03 18.28 20.87
C SER A 217 -5.89 19.22 20.02
N GLN A 218 -5.28 20.19 19.33
CA GLN A 218 -5.94 21.22 18.53
C GLN A 218 -5.80 21.00 17.01
N VAL A 219 -5.22 19.88 16.56
CA VAL A 219 -5.10 19.58 15.13
C VAL A 219 -6.49 19.30 14.56
N ALA A 220 -6.96 20.19 13.68
CA ALA A 220 -8.22 20.08 12.95
C ALA A 220 -8.05 19.28 11.64
N ARG A 221 -6.89 19.46 10.97
CA ARG A 221 -6.52 18.80 9.71
C ARG A 221 -5.03 18.44 9.69
N VAL A 222 -4.70 17.28 9.12
CA VAL A 222 -3.34 16.94 8.65
C VAL A 222 -3.35 17.03 7.12
N GLU A 223 -2.22 17.36 6.51
CA GLU A 223 -2.02 17.38 5.05
C GLU A 223 -0.66 16.78 4.72
N ILE A 224 -0.60 15.88 3.73
CA ILE A 224 0.64 15.32 3.19
C ILE A 224 1.01 15.98 1.87
N MET A 225 2.28 16.35 1.73
CA MET A 225 2.86 16.90 0.52
C MET A 225 4.09 16.10 0.08
N PRO A 226 4.15 15.60 -1.17
CA PRO A 226 3.09 15.65 -2.19
C PRO A 226 1.93 14.68 -1.88
N ALA A 227 0.75 14.89 -2.46
CA ALA A 227 -0.39 13.97 -2.29
C ALA A 227 -0.21 12.63 -3.03
N ALA A 228 0.72 12.56 -3.99
CA ALA A 228 1.16 11.32 -4.62
C ALA A 228 2.57 11.49 -5.18
N ASP A 229 3.34 10.40 -5.25
CA ASP A 229 4.64 10.37 -5.93
C ASP A 229 4.94 8.97 -6.52
N THR A 230 5.95 8.88 -7.40
CA THR A 230 6.32 7.65 -8.11
C THR A 230 7.76 7.24 -7.81
N LEU A 231 7.96 5.94 -7.58
CA LEU A 231 9.26 5.31 -7.33
C LEU A 231 9.56 4.36 -8.49
N ASP A 232 10.46 4.71 -9.40
CA ASP A 232 10.66 3.98 -10.68
C ASP A 232 11.58 2.74 -10.60
N ALA A 233 12.15 2.43 -9.44
CA ALA A 233 12.98 1.25 -9.21
C ALA A 233 12.78 0.67 -7.80
N LEU A 234 12.98 -0.65 -7.63
CA LEU A 234 12.90 -1.27 -6.30
C LEU A 234 14.07 -0.81 -5.42
N GLY A 235 13.81 -0.56 -4.13
CA GLY A 235 14.77 0.03 -3.20
C GLY A 235 14.98 1.54 -3.33
N SER A 236 14.43 2.20 -4.36
CA SER A 236 14.44 3.67 -4.45
C SER A 236 13.59 4.31 -3.34
N LYS A 237 13.83 5.60 -3.08
CA LYS A 237 13.24 6.34 -1.96
C LYS A 237 12.68 7.69 -2.39
N VAL A 238 11.63 8.13 -1.70
CA VAL A 238 11.04 9.47 -1.85
C VAL A 238 10.60 10.02 -0.49
N GLN A 239 10.62 11.35 -0.32
CA GLN A 239 10.23 12.02 0.92
C GLN A 239 8.80 12.54 0.81
N PHE A 240 7.91 12.10 1.70
CA PHE A 240 6.65 12.77 1.97
C PHE A 240 6.79 13.63 3.22
N THR A 241 6.22 14.83 3.21
CA THR A 241 6.18 15.74 4.36
C THR A 241 4.74 15.89 4.84
N ALA A 242 4.54 16.16 6.12
CA ALA A 242 3.21 16.36 6.69
C ALA A 242 3.14 17.67 7.48
N ARG A 243 2.01 18.36 7.36
CA ARG A 243 1.69 19.57 8.14
C ARG A 243 0.40 19.37 8.91
N ALA A 244 0.34 19.95 10.10
CA ALA A 244 -0.86 19.98 10.93
C ALA A 244 -1.41 21.40 10.98
N TYR A 245 -2.74 21.54 10.92
CA TYR A 245 -3.43 22.82 10.96
C TYR A 245 -4.46 22.88 12.09
N GLY A 246 -4.61 24.06 12.70
CA GLY A 246 -5.70 24.39 13.63
C GLY A 246 -7.03 24.64 12.92
N GLU A 247 -8.10 24.86 13.68
CA GLU A 247 -9.42 25.21 13.13
C GLU A 247 -9.43 26.56 12.40
N ASP A 248 -8.58 27.49 12.83
CA ASP A 248 -8.34 28.80 12.20
C ASP A 248 -7.49 28.71 10.91
N GLY A 249 -6.98 27.52 10.57
CA GLY A 249 -6.09 27.30 9.42
C GLY A 249 -4.62 27.65 9.68
N SER A 250 -4.24 28.02 10.91
CA SER A 250 -2.83 28.23 11.28
C SER A 250 -2.03 26.92 11.24
N VAL A 251 -0.72 26.99 10.97
CA VAL A 251 0.18 25.81 10.99
C VAL A 251 0.65 25.55 12.42
N LEU A 252 0.32 24.37 12.95
CA LEU A 252 0.66 23.96 14.32
C LEU A 252 2.06 23.34 14.37
N SER A 253 3.08 24.19 14.51
CA SER A 253 4.46 23.75 14.74
C SER A 253 4.58 22.91 16.01
N GLY A 254 5.25 21.75 15.91
CA GLY A 254 5.42 20.82 17.03
C GLY A 254 4.25 19.84 17.27
N ALA A 255 3.23 19.82 16.43
CA ALA A 255 2.20 18.76 16.46
C ALA A 255 2.82 17.37 16.20
N ARG A 256 2.43 16.36 17.00
CA ARG A 256 2.97 15.00 16.87
C ARG A 256 2.32 14.26 15.69
N ILE A 257 3.09 14.06 14.62
CA ILE A 257 2.71 13.22 13.48
C ILE A 257 3.35 11.83 13.58
N THR A 258 2.60 10.80 13.19
CA THR A 258 3.06 9.42 13.02
C THR A 258 2.82 8.95 11.59
N TRP A 259 3.80 8.26 11.00
CA TRP A 259 3.74 7.74 9.63
C TRP A 259 3.50 6.23 9.61
N THR A 260 2.61 5.77 8.72
CA THR A 260 2.27 4.35 8.51
C THR A 260 2.07 4.07 7.02
N SER A 261 2.52 2.93 6.51
CA SER A 261 2.12 2.43 5.18
C SER A 261 1.04 1.38 5.35
N LEU A 262 -0.06 1.50 4.62
CA LEU A 262 -1.12 0.47 4.60
C LEU A 262 -0.76 -0.73 3.72
N HIS A 263 0.29 -0.61 2.87
CA HIS A 263 0.78 -1.68 2.01
C HIS A 263 2.31 -1.81 2.15
N PRO A 264 2.82 -2.25 3.33
CA PRO A 264 4.25 -2.30 3.65
C PRO A 264 5.04 -3.33 2.82
N ASP A 265 4.36 -4.20 2.07
CA ASP A 265 4.97 -5.13 1.11
C ASP A 265 5.23 -4.47 -0.26
N ILE A 266 4.48 -3.41 -0.59
CA ILE A 266 4.66 -2.59 -1.79
C ILE A 266 5.66 -1.47 -1.51
N ALA A 267 5.44 -0.69 -0.45
CA ALA A 267 6.38 0.32 0.01
C ALA A 267 6.27 0.56 1.53
N THR A 268 7.40 0.71 2.21
CA THR A 268 7.45 1.08 3.65
C THR A 268 7.72 2.56 3.83
N VAL A 269 7.23 3.16 4.92
CA VAL A 269 7.55 4.53 5.34
C VAL A 269 8.24 4.51 6.70
N ASP A 270 9.20 5.41 6.93
CA ASP A 270 9.83 5.61 8.25
C ASP A 270 9.20 6.77 9.04
N ASN A 271 9.71 7.03 10.24
CA ASN A 271 9.20 8.08 11.13
C ASN A 271 9.46 9.52 10.64
N MET A 272 10.29 9.71 9.59
CA MET A 272 10.53 11.00 8.96
C MET A 272 9.66 11.21 7.71
N GLY A 273 8.92 10.19 7.26
CA GLY A 273 8.13 10.24 6.02
C GLY A 273 8.90 9.80 4.78
N ILE A 274 10.09 9.20 4.93
CA ILE A 274 10.81 8.60 3.80
C ILE A 274 10.14 7.28 3.43
N VAL A 275 9.62 7.21 2.21
CA VAL A 275 9.02 6.01 1.62
C VAL A 275 10.07 5.26 0.80
N THR A 276 10.16 3.94 0.96
CA THR A 276 11.08 3.05 0.24
C THR A 276 10.31 1.98 -0.53
N ALA A 277 10.58 1.85 -1.83
CA ALA A 277 9.96 0.86 -2.72
C ALA A 277 10.42 -0.59 -2.41
N LYS A 278 9.49 -1.53 -2.41
CA LYS A 278 9.76 -2.98 -2.26
C LYS A 278 9.22 -3.84 -3.40
N ALA A 279 7.99 -3.59 -3.85
CA ALA A 279 7.34 -4.33 -4.93
C ALA A 279 6.52 -3.39 -5.82
N VAL A 280 6.34 -3.75 -7.09
CA VAL A 280 5.53 -2.97 -8.05
C VAL A 280 4.07 -2.93 -7.59
N GLY A 281 3.47 -1.74 -7.57
CA GLY A 281 2.11 -1.53 -7.09
C GLY A 281 1.87 -0.09 -6.61
N ALA A 282 0.81 0.11 -5.83
CA ALA A 282 0.55 1.38 -5.17
C ALA A 282 0.37 1.17 -3.66
N ALA A 283 1.10 1.95 -2.86
CA ALA A 283 0.96 2.00 -1.41
C ALA A 283 0.24 3.29 -0.99
N LEU A 284 -0.63 3.19 0.01
CA LEU A 284 -1.17 4.36 0.71
C LEU A 284 -0.31 4.64 1.95
N ILE A 285 0.19 5.87 2.01
CA ILE A 285 1.08 6.39 3.04
C ILE A 285 0.27 7.35 3.89
N VAL A 286 0.14 7.04 5.18
CA VAL A 286 -0.70 7.76 6.14
C VAL A 286 0.19 8.59 7.05
N ALA A 287 -0.16 9.86 7.22
CA ALA A 287 0.35 10.73 8.27
C ALA A 287 -0.81 11.06 9.20
N ALA A 288 -0.69 10.68 10.47
CA ALA A 288 -1.75 10.83 11.46
C ALA A 288 -1.28 11.67 12.66
N ALA A 289 -2.18 12.44 13.24
CA ALA A 289 -2.06 13.10 14.53
C ALA A 289 -2.85 12.26 15.57
N PRO A 290 -2.20 11.35 16.35
CA PRO A 290 -2.91 10.32 17.11
C PRO A 290 -3.78 10.87 18.25
N CYS A 291 -3.40 12.03 18.77
CA CYS A 291 -4.06 12.85 19.79
C CYS A 291 -5.53 13.20 19.51
N CYS A 292 -5.93 13.31 18.24
CA CYS A 292 -7.24 13.82 17.83
C CYS A 292 -7.85 13.03 16.66
N GLY A 293 -7.22 11.91 16.25
CA GLY A 293 -7.70 11.04 15.18
C GLY A 293 -7.69 11.66 13.78
N LYS A 294 -7.03 12.81 13.57
CA LYS A 294 -6.88 13.39 12.24
C LYS A 294 -5.76 12.69 11.48
N ALA A 295 -5.98 12.41 10.21
CA ALA A 295 -4.98 11.86 9.33
C ALA A 295 -5.23 12.34 7.90
N ASP A 296 -4.20 12.23 7.08
CA ASP A 296 -4.28 12.36 5.63
C ASP A 296 -3.52 11.19 4.97
N THR A 297 -3.75 10.97 3.67
CA THR A 297 -3.20 9.85 2.92
C THR A 297 -2.62 10.30 1.58
N ALA A 298 -1.36 9.96 1.32
CA ALA A 298 -0.71 10.13 0.05
C ALA A 298 -0.46 8.80 -0.66
N ARG A 299 -0.36 8.81 -1.99
CA ARG A 299 -0.19 7.60 -2.79
C ARG A 299 1.22 7.47 -3.35
N ALA A 300 1.97 6.49 -2.86
CA ALA A 300 3.27 6.11 -3.41
C ALA A 300 3.09 5.02 -4.48
N VAL A 301 3.41 5.31 -5.74
CA VAL A 301 3.30 4.36 -6.85
C VAL A 301 4.68 3.78 -7.16
N VAL A 302 4.88 2.50 -6.86
CA VAL A 302 6.12 1.78 -7.20
C VAL A 302 6.00 1.19 -8.60
N ARG A 303 6.94 1.56 -9.46
CA ARG A 303 7.17 0.99 -10.79
C ARG A 303 8.53 0.30 -10.80
N GLN A 304 8.79 -0.41 -11.89
CA GLN A 304 10.11 -0.98 -12.15
C GLN A 304 10.47 -0.72 -13.62
N LEU A 305 11.00 0.46 -13.89
CA LEU A 305 11.36 0.89 -15.24
C LEU A 305 12.74 0.36 -15.63
N VAL A 306 12.86 -0.18 -16.85
CA VAL A 306 14.16 -0.61 -17.40
C VAL A 306 15.08 0.60 -17.56
N ALA A 307 16.17 0.62 -16.79
CA ALA A 307 17.21 1.65 -16.83
C ALA A 307 18.45 1.18 -17.61
N SER A 308 18.72 -0.12 -17.61
CA SER A 308 19.81 -0.76 -18.36
C SER A 308 19.40 -2.11 -18.96
N VAL A 309 20.05 -2.49 -20.04
CA VAL A 309 19.94 -3.82 -20.67
C VAL A 309 21.36 -4.35 -20.89
N SER A 310 21.54 -5.65 -20.75
CA SER A 310 22.82 -6.35 -20.96
C SER A 310 22.61 -7.64 -21.74
N LEU A 311 23.60 -8.02 -22.56
CA LEU A 311 23.64 -9.29 -23.28
C LEU A 311 24.73 -10.20 -22.74
N ASN A 312 24.43 -11.48 -22.63
CA ASN A 312 25.40 -12.53 -22.37
C ASN A 312 25.30 -13.64 -23.44
N PRO A 313 26.40 -14.03 -24.10
CA PRO A 313 27.69 -13.35 -24.18
C PRO A 313 27.62 -12.08 -25.07
N THR A 314 28.57 -11.17 -24.90
CA THR A 314 28.74 -9.97 -25.76
C THR A 314 29.41 -10.28 -27.10
N SER A 315 29.90 -11.49 -27.31
CA SER A 315 30.35 -11.99 -28.62
C SER A 315 30.17 -13.50 -28.73
N ARG A 316 29.92 -13.99 -29.95
CA ARG A 316 29.78 -15.43 -30.23
C ARG A 316 30.29 -15.76 -31.63
N SER A 317 30.98 -16.88 -31.76
CA SER A 317 31.22 -17.54 -33.05
C SER A 317 30.19 -18.66 -33.25
N ILE A 318 29.61 -18.73 -34.44
CA ILE A 318 28.70 -19.79 -34.90
C ILE A 318 29.09 -20.20 -36.33
N GLU A 319 28.67 -21.38 -36.77
CA GLU A 319 28.85 -21.81 -38.16
C GLU A 319 27.66 -21.36 -39.03
N VAL A 320 27.84 -21.33 -40.36
CA VAL A 320 26.72 -21.15 -41.29
C VAL A 320 25.67 -22.24 -41.06
N GLY A 321 24.40 -21.84 -40.92
CA GLY A 321 23.28 -22.71 -40.59
C GLY A 321 23.10 -23.01 -39.09
N ALA A 322 24.07 -22.67 -38.23
CA ALA A 322 23.95 -22.86 -36.79
C ALA A 322 23.21 -21.69 -36.12
N SER A 323 22.49 -21.99 -35.05
CA SER A 323 21.78 -20.99 -34.25
C SER A 323 22.28 -20.93 -32.81
N TYR A 324 22.17 -19.75 -32.19
CA TYR A 324 22.55 -19.52 -30.80
C TYR A 324 21.63 -18.46 -30.17
N ARG A 325 21.06 -18.78 -28.99
CA ARG A 325 20.19 -17.87 -28.25
C ARG A 325 21.05 -16.93 -27.39
N LEU A 326 20.92 -15.63 -27.60
CA LEU A 326 21.52 -14.62 -26.74
C LEU A 326 20.61 -14.37 -25.53
N GLU A 327 21.19 -14.32 -24.33
CA GLU A 327 20.45 -13.98 -23.11
C GLU A 327 20.45 -12.47 -22.90
N ALA A 328 19.25 -11.86 -22.91
CA ALA A 328 19.07 -10.46 -22.54
C ALA A 328 18.56 -10.34 -21.10
N THR A 329 19.22 -9.51 -20.30
CA THR A 329 18.76 -9.14 -18.96
C THR A 329 18.50 -7.64 -18.92
N ALA A 330 17.31 -7.24 -18.49
CA ALA A 330 16.96 -5.86 -18.21
C ALA A 330 16.99 -5.59 -16.70
N LYS A 331 17.49 -4.43 -16.30
CA LYS A 331 17.58 -4.01 -14.91
C LYS A 331 17.05 -2.60 -14.70
N ASP A 332 16.44 -2.37 -13.54
CA ASP A 332 16.02 -1.05 -13.09
C ASP A 332 17.20 -0.18 -12.62
N ALA A 333 16.92 1.06 -12.23
CA ALA A 333 17.94 2.00 -11.76
C ALA A 333 18.61 1.59 -10.44
N GLY A 334 18.00 0.68 -9.67
CA GLY A 334 18.58 0.05 -8.47
C GLY A 334 19.41 -1.20 -8.78
N GLY A 335 19.47 -1.63 -10.05
CA GLY A 335 20.19 -2.84 -10.49
C GLY A 335 19.40 -4.14 -10.34
N ASN A 336 18.12 -4.08 -9.95
CA ASN A 336 17.25 -5.25 -9.82
C ASN A 336 16.75 -5.69 -11.20
N VAL A 337 16.62 -7.00 -11.42
CA VAL A 337 16.09 -7.55 -12.68
C VAL A 337 14.61 -7.18 -12.84
N VAL A 338 14.21 -6.79 -14.06
CA VAL A 338 12.81 -6.51 -14.42
C VAL A 338 12.21 -7.78 -15.05
N PRO A 339 11.32 -8.52 -14.36
CA PRO A 339 10.99 -9.92 -14.72
C PRO A 339 10.31 -10.10 -16.09
N ASP A 340 9.53 -9.11 -16.53
CA ASP A 340 8.70 -9.18 -17.74
C ASP A 340 9.14 -8.17 -18.83
N ALA A 341 10.41 -7.76 -18.80
CA ALA A 341 10.95 -6.78 -19.74
C ALA A 341 10.80 -7.26 -21.20
N GLN A 342 10.11 -6.45 -22.02
CA GLN A 342 9.91 -6.76 -23.43
C GLN A 342 11.16 -6.40 -24.23
N PHE A 343 11.65 -7.33 -25.04
CA PHE A 343 12.88 -7.18 -25.84
C PHE A 343 12.55 -7.14 -27.33
N SER A 344 13.12 -6.17 -28.03
CA SER A 344 13.13 -6.09 -29.49
C SER A 344 14.54 -6.37 -29.99
N TRP A 345 14.67 -7.24 -30.99
CA TRP A 345 15.95 -7.71 -31.50
C TRP A 345 16.13 -7.28 -32.96
N THR A 346 17.36 -6.93 -33.32
CA THR A 346 17.74 -6.53 -34.68
C THR A 346 19.12 -7.08 -35.03
N SER A 347 19.35 -7.35 -36.32
CA SER A 347 20.68 -7.67 -36.85
C SER A 347 21.15 -6.54 -37.76
N SER A 348 22.41 -6.13 -37.62
CA SER A 348 23.06 -5.19 -38.53
C SER A 348 23.29 -5.76 -39.92
N ASN A 349 23.24 -7.10 -40.08
CA ASN A 349 23.41 -7.76 -41.36
C ASN A 349 22.69 -9.12 -41.38
N SER A 350 21.41 -9.12 -41.76
CA SER A 350 20.56 -10.31 -41.84
C SER A 350 20.98 -11.32 -42.92
N SER A 351 21.81 -10.93 -43.91
CA SER A 351 22.38 -11.90 -44.87
C SER A 351 23.57 -12.68 -44.31
N VAL A 352 24.15 -12.22 -43.19
CA VAL A 352 25.20 -12.93 -42.45
C VAL A 352 24.63 -13.65 -41.23
N ALA A 353 23.82 -12.97 -40.40
CA ALA A 353 23.07 -13.62 -39.31
C ALA A 353 21.72 -12.94 -39.07
N THR A 354 20.64 -13.72 -38.98
CA THR A 354 19.32 -13.23 -38.54
C THR A 354 19.19 -13.33 -37.02
N VAL A 355 18.19 -12.64 -36.46
CA VAL A 355 17.75 -12.83 -35.06
C VAL A 355 16.23 -12.75 -35.00
N ASP A 356 15.59 -13.62 -34.21
CA ASP A 356 14.14 -13.63 -34.01
C ASP A 356 13.68 -12.74 -32.85
N ALA A 357 12.37 -12.68 -32.60
CA ALA A 357 11.79 -11.93 -31.48
C ALA A 357 12.17 -12.49 -30.09
N THR A 358 12.74 -13.70 -30.01
CA THR A 358 13.10 -14.38 -28.77
C THR A 358 14.61 -14.32 -28.47
N GLY A 359 15.41 -13.69 -29.34
CA GLY A 359 16.87 -13.59 -29.23
C GLY A 359 17.64 -14.78 -29.79
N LEU A 360 16.99 -15.68 -30.53
CA LEU A 360 17.63 -16.75 -31.27
C LEU A 360 18.28 -16.19 -32.54
N VAL A 361 19.61 -16.18 -32.56
CA VAL A 361 20.43 -15.76 -33.70
C VAL A 361 20.69 -16.97 -34.59
N THR A 362 20.60 -16.83 -35.92
CA THR A 362 20.93 -17.90 -36.88
C THR A 362 21.95 -17.41 -37.90
N GLY A 363 23.07 -18.13 -38.07
CA GLY A 363 24.09 -17.83 -39.08
C GLY A 363 23.60 -18.20 -40.48
N ILE A 364 23.68 -17.27 -41.43
CA ILE A 364 23.18 -17.41 -42.80
C ILE A 364 24.33 -17.51 -43.82
N ALA A 365 25.40 -16.73 -43.64
CA ALA A 365 26.58 -16.74 -44.51
C ALA A 365 27.82 -16.33 -43.73
N ALA A 366 29.01 -16.75 -44.18
CA ALA A 366 30.26 -16.43 -43.50
C ALA A 366 30.52 -14.91 -43.48
N GLY A 367 30.87 -14.37 -42.32
CA GLY A 367 31.04 -12.93 -42.10
C GLY A 367 30.81 -12.52 -40.64
N SER A 368 30.57 -11.23 -40.39
CA SER A 368 30.19 -10.72 -39.07
C SER A 368 28.90 -9.89 -39.10
N ALA A 369 28.04 -10.07 -38.10
CA ALA A 369 26.85 -9.27 -37.86
C ALA A 369 26.80 -8.81 -36.40
N THR A 370 26.30 -7.60 -36.13
CA THR A 370 26.05 -7.13 -34.77
C THR A 370 24.57 -7.34 -34.47
N ILE A 371 24.28 -8.09 -33.42
CA ILE A 371 22.91 -8.29 -32.92
C ILE A 371 22.66 -7.30 -31.80
N THR A 372 21.60 -6.51 -31.91
CA THR A 372 21.24 -5.50 -30.91
C THR A 372 19.88 -5.82 -30.33
N VAL A 373 19.83 -5.94 -29.01
CA VAL A 373 18.60 -6.00 -28.22
C VAL A 373 18.26 -4.61 -27.69
N THR A 374 16.97 -4.28 -27.65
CA THR A 374 16.45 -3.04 -27.05
C THR A 374 15.25 -3.34 -26.17
N SER A 375 15.20 -2.75 -24.97
CA SER A 375 14.02 -2.73 -24.09
C SER A 375 13.81 -1.33 -23.54
N ASN A 376 12.60 -0.79 -23.66
CA ASN A 376 12.23 0.57 -23.22
C ASN A 376 13.22 1.68 -23.64
N GLY A 377 13.76 1.62 -24.87
CA GLY A 377 14.75 2.58 -25.38
C GLY A 377 16.18 2.42 -24.86
N LYS A 378 16.46 1.41 -24.03
CA LYS A 378 17.81 1.00 -23.60
C LYS A 378 18.27 -0.20 -24.43
N SER A 379 19.52 -0.20 -24.88
CA SER A 379 20.03 -1.24 -25.78
C SER A 379 21.35 -1.84 -25.31
N ALA A 380 21.61 -3.05 -25.78
CA ALA A 380 22.90 -3.74 -25.70
C ALA A 380 23.14 -4.51 -27.00
N SER A 381 24.40 -4.73 -27.36
CA SER A 381 24.78 -5.39 -28.60
C SER A 381 25.79 -6.51 -28.36
N ALA A 382 25.68 -7.57 -29.17
CA ALA A 382 26.62 -8.68 -29.21
C ALA A 382 27.16 -8.88 -30.63
N GLN A 383 28.46 -9.13 -30.76
CA GLN A 383 29.10 -9.36 -32.05
C GLN A 383 29.04 -10.85 -32.41
N ILE A 384 28.40 -11.17 -33.54
CA ILE A 384 28.27 -12.54 -34.05
C ILE A 384 29.21 -12.71 -35.24
N THR A 385 30.12 -13.67 -35.13
CA THR A 385 30.97 -14.12 -36.25
C THR A 385 30.41 -15.44 -36.77
N VAL A 386 30.14 -15.49 -38.06
CA VAL A 386 29.65 -16.68 -38.75
C VAL A 386 30.80 -17.25 -39.58
N THR A 387 31.18 -18.49 -39.32
CA THR A 387 32.29 -19.17 -40.00
C THR A 387 31.79 -20.12 -41.08
N GLY A 388 32.40 -20.07 -42.27
CA GLY A 388 32.08 -20.95 -43.39
C GLY A 388 32.82 -22.28 -43.31
N GLY A 389 32.09 -23.40 -43.43
CA GLY A 389 32.68 -24.73 -43.40
C GLY A 389 33.50 -25.06 -44.66
N GLY A 390 34.83 -25.05 -44.54
CA GLY A 390 35.73 -25.70 -45.50
C GLY A 390 35.69 -27.21 -45.28
N GLY A 391 35.19 -27.97 -46.26
CA GLY A 391 34.83 -29.37 -46.05
C GLY A 391 35.98 -30.38 -46.21
N ASN A 392 35.76 -31.59 -45.68
CA ASN A 392 36.27 -32.81 -46.31
C ASN A 392 35.40 -34.06 -46.00
N GLY A 393 34.90 -34.71 -47.05
CA GLY A 393 34.49 -36.12 -47.15
C GLY A 393 33.48 -36.75 -46.15
N GLY A 394 32.26 -37.08 -46.62
CA GLY A 394 31.49 -38.18 -45.99
C GLY A 394 29.94 -38.21 -46.10
N SER A 395 29.38 -38.47 -47.30
CA SER A 395 28.06 -39.11 -47.50
C SER A 395 26.78 -38.58 -46.80
N GLY A 396 26.06 -37.67 -47.49
CA GLY A 396 24.61 -37.73 -47.77
C GLY A 396 23.56 -37.83 -46.64
N GLY A 397 22.67 -36.82 -46.54
CA GLY A 397 21.39 -36.93 -45.81
C GLY A 397 20.61 -35.61 -45.65
N SER A 398 19.34 -35.60 -46.05
CA SER A 398 18.38 -34.48 -45.97
C SER A 398 18.21 -33.85 -44.57
N GLY A 399 17.89 -32.55 -44.52
CA GLY A 399 17.84 -31.74 -43.28
C GLY A 399 16.53 -31.00 -43.00
N GLY A 400 15.38 -31.51 -43.44
CA GLY A 400 14.11 -31.24 -42.74
C GLY A 400 14.07 -32.05 -41.43
N THR A 401 13.28 -31.61 -40.44
CA THR A 401 13.00 -32.33 -39.15
C THR A 401 14.20 -32.72 -38.26
N ALA A 402 15.45 -32.56 -38.69
CA ALA A 402 16.64 -33.16 -38.07
C ALA A 402 16.99 -32.68 -36.64
N GLY A 403 16.44 -31.55 -36.17
CA GLY A 403 16.78 -30.98 -34.86
C GLY A 403 16.23 -31.73 -33.64
N LEU A 404 15.18 -32.54 -33.81
CA LEU A 404 14.51 -33.30 -32.73
C LEU A 404 14.73 -34.82 -32.81
N VAL A 405 15.42 -35.31 -33.86
CA VAL A 405 15.59 -36.75 -34.16
C VAL A 405 16.89 -37.31 -33.54
N ASN A 406 17.52 -36.56 -32.63
CA ASN A 406 18.72 -36.96 -31.87
C ASN A 406 19.05 -35.89 -30.79
N GLU A 407 18.05 -35.33 -30.11
CA GLU A 407 18.25 -34.12 -29.28
C GLU A 407 19.25 -34.36 -28.14
N CYS A 408 19.30 -35.58 -27.60
CA CYS A 408 20.19 -35.95 -26.51
C CYS A 408 21.65 -36.20 -26.92
N SER A 409 21.99 -36.09 -28.22
CA SER A 409 23.39 -36.06 -28.66
C SER A 409 24.10 -34.74 -28.36
N ARG A 410 23.36 -33.67 -28.08
CA ARG A 410 23.90 -32.31 -27.84
C ARG A 410 23.28 -31.69 -26.57
N PRO A 411 23.52 -32.28 -25.38
CA PRO A 411 22.91 -31.81 -24.14
C PRO A 411 23.25 -30.35 -23.86
N GLN A 412 22.25 -29.59 -23.40
CA GLN A 412 22.39 -28.16 -23.14
C GLN A 412 22.79 -27.87 -21.69
N SER A 413 23.23 -26.64 -21.43
CA SER A 413 23.49 -26.17 -20.07
C SER A 413 22.22 -26.26 -19.21
N GLY A 414 22.37 -26.71 -17.95
CA GLY A 414 21.26 -26.88 -17.02
C GLY A 414 20.47 -28.19 -17.18
N TRP A 415 20.67 -28.97 -18.25
CA TRP A 415 20.02 -30.27 -18.38
C TRP A 415 20.56 -31.26 -17.34
N ILE A 416 19.64 -31.83 -16.56
CA ILE A 416 19.88 -32.89 -15.56
C ILE A 416 19.79 -34.26 -16.25
N TRP A 417 18.85 -34.42 -17.19
CA TRP A 417 18.61 -35.66 -17.91
C TRP A 417 18.05 -35.40 -19.31
N CYS A 418 18.34 -36.30 -20.25
CA CYS A 418 17.76 -36.33 -21.58
C CYS A 418 17.61 -37.78 -22.06
N ASP A 419 16.44 -38.12 -22.60
CA ASP A 419 16.18 -39.38 -23.30
C ASP A 419 15.25 -39.13 -24.51
N ASP A 420 15.82 -39.25 -25.71
CA ASP A 420 15.15 -39.17 -27.00
C ASP A 420 14.67 -40.54 -27.49
N PHE A 421 14.89 -41.60 -26.69
CA PHE A 421 14.43 -42.96 -26.97
C PHE A 421 14.86 -43.52 -28.34
N ASP A 422 15.86 -42.92 -28.99
CA ASP A 422 16.60 -43.51 -30.11
C ASP A 422 17.64 -44.53 -29.59
N GLN A 423 18.15 -44.30 -28.38
CA GLN A 423 19.08 -45.18 -27.68
C GLN A 423 18.38 -45.95 -26.54
N ASP A 424 18.89 -47.13 -26.19
CA ASP A 424 18.36 -47.87 -25.03
C ASP A 424 18.93 -47.33 -23.72
N ARG A 425 18.19 -46.41 -23.09
CA ARG A 425 18.51 -45.83 -21.78
C ARG A 425 17.62 -46.38 -20.66
N LEU A 426 16.78 -47.38 -20.94
CA LEU A 426 15.73 -47.86 -20.02
C LEU A 426 16.28 -48.39 -18.68
N GLY A 427 17.52 -48.89 -18.66
CA GLY A 427 18.20 -49.32 -17.44
C GLY A 427 18.70 -48.20 -16.52
N GLN A 428 18.68 -46.94 -16.96
CA GLN A 428 19.09 -45.78 -16.15
C GLN A 428 17.95 -45.21 -15.29
N TYR A 429 16.69 -45.57 -15.62
CA TYR A 429 15.54 -45.32 -14.76
C TYR A 429 15.60 -46.25 -13.54
N PHE A 430 15.19 -45.76 -12.37
CA PHE A 430 15.26 -46.58 -11.17
C PHE A 430 14.14 -47.63 -11.10
N GLU A 431 13.02 -47.35 -11.77
CA GLU A 431 12.03 -48.34 -12.17
C GLU A 431 11.59 -48.10 -13.62
N TYR A 432 11.45 -49.20 -14.36
CA TYR A 432 10.80 -49.27 -15.66
C TYR A 432 9.82 -50.43 -15.64
N ASP A 433 8.55 -50.11 -15.86
CA ASP A 433 7.44 -51.06 -15.86
C ASP A 433 6.85 -51.14 -17.27
N SER A 434 7.22 -52.21 -17.98
CA SER A 434 6.81 -52.45 -19.37
C SER A 434 5.38 -53.00 -19.50
N ARG A 435 4.69 -53.33 -18.39
CA ARG A 435 3.38 -54.00 -18.35
C ARG A 435 3.24 -55.20 -19.30
N GLY A 436 4.31 -55.99 -19.44
CA GLY A 436 4.33 -57.16 -20.32
C GLY A 436 4.57 -56.80 -21.80
N GLY A 437 5.37 -55.78 -22.08
CA GLY A 437 5.68 -55.32 -23.43
C GLY A 437 4.65 -54.33 -24.03
N ARG A 438 3.77 -53.77 -23.20
CA ARG A 438 2.79 -52.75 -23.60
C ARG A 438 3.32 -51.33 -23.50
N PHE A 439 4.26 -51.06 -22.61
CA PHE A 439 5.08 -49.84 -22.63
C PHE A 439 6.49 -50.22 -23.05
N VAL A 440 6.91 -49.80 -24.24
CA VAL A 440 8.19 -50.17 -24.86
C VAL A 440 8.72 -49.05 -25.76
N ARG A 441 10.04 -49.00 -25.93
CA ARG A 441 10.67 -48.24 -27.00
C ARG A 441 10.26 -48.83 -28.35
N ALA A 442 9.77 -47.99 -29.25
CA ALA A 442 9.36 -48.35 -30.60
C ALA A 442 10.04 -47.42 -31.61
N THR A 443 10.59 -48.00 -32.68
CA THR A 443 11.32 -47.28 -33.73
C THR A 443 10.38 -46.69 -34.78
N GLY A 444 10.64 -45.49 -35.27
CA GLY A 444 9.90 -44.89 -36.39
C GLY A 444 8.53 -44.32 -36.01
N VAL A 445 8.23 -44.18 -34.71
CA VAL A 445 6.95 -43.66 -34.20
C VAL A 445 7.08 -42.37 -33.40
N GLY A 446 8.30 -41.85 -33.22
CA GLY A 446 8.61 -40.59 -32.55
C GLY A 446 8.50 -39.35 -33.45
N VAL A 447 8.93 -38.20 -32.92
CA VAL A 447 8.90 -36.90 -33.60
C VAL A 447 9.86 -36.93 -34.79
N GLY A 448 9.36 -36.59 -35.98
CA GLY A 448 10.18 -36.67 -37.21
C GLY A 448 10.55 -38.10 -37.64
N GLY A 449 9.99 -39.14 -37.00
CA GLY A 449 10.31 -40.54 -37.30
C GLY A 449 11.44 -41.15 -36.46
N SER A 450 11.81 -40.53 -35.34
CA SER A 450 12.68 -41.11 -34.31
C SER A 450 12.10 -42.36 -33.63
N GLY A 451 12.87 -42.95 -32.73
CA GLY A 451 12.34 -43.78 -31.65
C GLY A 451 11.43 -42.97 -30.71
N ALA A 452 10.55 -43.66 -30.00
CA ALA A 452 9.74 -43.09 -28.91
C ALA A 452 9.25 -44.20 -27.97
N MET A 453 8.82 -43.82 -26.77
CA MET A 453 8.10 -44.73 -25.88
C MET A 453 6.63 -44.84 -26.29
N ARG A 454 6.21 -46.05 -26.68
CA ARG A 454 4.82 -46.38 -27.00
C ARG A 454 4.16 -47.11 -25.83
N ALA A 455 3.07 -46.56 -25.32
CA ALA A 455 2.18 -47.19 -24.35
C ALA A 455 0.91 -47.69 -25.05
N ARG A 456 0.60 -48.98 -24.93
CA ARG A 456 -0.64 -49.61 -25.42
C ARG A 456 -1.58 -49.92 -24.27
N PHE A 457 -2.76 -49.32 -24.29
CA PHE A 457 -3.90 -49.71 -23.45
C PHE A 457 -4.78 -50.69 -24.23
N ASN A 458 -5.28 -51.74 -23.57
CA ASN A 458 -6.44 -52.51 -24.03
C ASN A 458 -7.71 -51.96 -23.37
N ALA A 459 -8.88 -52.40 -23.83
CA ALA A 459 -10.14 -52.05 -23.17
C ALA A 459 -10.15 -52.54 -21.70
N GLY A 460 -10.50 -51.65 -20.76
CA GLY A 460 -10.50 -51.89 -19.32
C GLY A 460 -9.14 -51.78 -18.62
N ASP A 461 -8.03 -51.53 -19.35
CA ASP A 461 -6.71 -51.40 -18.70
C ASP A 461 -6.60 -50.11 -17.90
N VAL A 462 -6.33 -50.24 -16.60
CA VAL A 462 -6.04 -49.12 -15.70
C VAL A 462 -4.56 -48.70 -15.69
N ASN A 463 -3.66 -49.50 -16.28
CA ASN A 463 -2.22 -49.21 -16.31
C ASN A 463 -1.56 -49.85 -17.55
N ALA A 464 -0.96 -49.01 -18.39
CA ALA A 464 -0.19 -49.44 -19.57
C ALA A 464 1.33 -49.42 -19.39
N GLY A 465 1.87 -48.82 -18.31
CA GLY A 465 3.29 -48.86 -17.93
C GLY A 465 3.83 -47.55 -17.36
N SER A 466 5.06 -47.56 -16.84
CA SER A 466 5.71 -46.35 -16.30
C SER A 466 7.23 -46.34 -16.41
N LEU A 467 7.80 -45.14 -16.44
CA LEU A 467 9.23 -44.85 -16.30
C LEU A 467 9.41 -43.92 -15.09
N LYS A 468 10.35 -44.25 -14.20
CA LYS A 468 10.64 -43.45 -13.02
C LYS A 468 12.11 -43.06 -12.99
N LEU A 469 12.38 -41.78 -13.18
CA LEU A 469 13.69 -41.18 -13.12
C LEU A 469 13.92 -40.62 -11.71
N ALA A 470 15.14 -40.76 -11.17
CA ALA A 470 15.59 -40.02 -10.02
C ALA A 470 16.82 -39.19 -10.36
N PHE A 471 17.01 -38.12 -9.60
CA PHE A 471 18.11 -37.16 -9.71
C PHE A 471 18.18 -36.40 -8.38
N GLY A 472 19.27 -35.69 -8.13
CA GLY A 472 19.47 -34.97 -6.88
C GLY A 472 19.45 -35.91 -5.67
N ARG A 473 19.41 -35.31 -4.49
CA ARG A 473 19.56 -36.05 -3.24
C ARG A 473 18.33 -36.91 -2.95
N THR A 474 18.52 -38.23 -2.97
CA THR A 474 17.49 -39.23 -2.66
C THR A 474 17.62 -39.74 -1.21
N PRO A 475 16.54 -40.22 -0.57
CA PRO A 475 16.58 -40.74 0.80
C PRO A 475 17.08 -42.19 0.91
N ASP A 476 17.28 -42.88 -0.21
CA ASP A 476 17.76 -44.26 -0.28
C ASP A 476 18.60 -44.49 -1.55
N SER A 477 19.50 -45.47 -1.53
CA SER A 477 20.30 -45.88 -2.70
C SER A 477 19.46 -46.57 -3.78
N TYR A 478 18.31 -47.14 -3.42
CA TYR A 478 17.34 -47.75 -4.34
C TYR A 478 16.98 -46.86 -5.53
N PHE A 479 16.87 -45.55 -5.29
CA PHE A 479 16.43 -44.57 -6.28
C PHE A 479 17.47 -44.28 -7.38
N ARG A 480 18.76 -44.67 -7.25
CA ARG A 480 19.79 -44.58 -8.32
C ARG A 480 19.77 -43.27 -9.14
N PRO A 481 20.04 -42.09 -8.53
CA PRO A 481 19.95 -40.81 -9.20
C PRO A 481 20.97 -40.63 -10.33
N VAL A 482 20.53 -40.13 -11.49
CA VAL A 482 21.33 -40.06 -12.73
C VAL A 482 22.41 -38.97 -12.75
N ASP A 483 22.34 -38.00 -11.85
CA ASP A 483 23.25 -36.85 -11.71
C ASP A 483 24.29 -37.03 -10.58
N GLY A 484 24.40 -38.24 -10.02
CA GLY A 484 25.27 -38.53 -8.87
C GLY A 484 24.68 -38.18 -7.51
N GLY A 485 23.44 -37.67 -7.45
CA GLY A 485 22.62 -37.73 -6.23
C GLY A 485 22.97 -36.76 -5.10
N THR A 486 23.64 -35.64 -5.40
CA THR A 486 24.10 -34.67 -4.39
C THR A 486 23.31 -33.35 -4.37
N ALA A 487 22.67 -32.98 -5.48
CA ALA A 487 22.00 -31.69 -5.64
C ALA A 487 20.64 -31.63 -4.92
N ASN A 488 20.32 -30.48 -4.33
CA ASN A 488 19.00 -30.20 -3.74
C ASN A 488 18.23 -29.25 -4.66
N TYR A 489 17.67 -29.75 -5.76
CA TYR A 489 16.89 -28.94 -6.68
C TYR A 489 15.63 -28.38 -6.00
N ARG A 490 15.53 -27.05 -5.91
CA ARG A 490 14.30 -26.36 -5.48
C ARG A 490 13.45 -25.90 -6.66
N GLU A 491 13.98 -26.03 -7.88
CA GLU A 491 13.30 -25.69 -9.11
C GLU A 491 13.78 -26.61 -10.23
N ILE A 492 12.83 -27.18 -10.98
CA ILE A 492 13.11 -27.91 -12.22
C ILE A 492 12.05 -27.58 -13.28
N TYR A 493 12.45 -27.79 -14.53
CA TYR A 493 11.63 -27.88 -15.71
C TYR A 493 11.72 -29.31 -16.24
N TRP A 494 10.62 -29.84 -16.78
CA TRP A 494 10.65 -31.05 -17.58
C TRP A 494 9.81 -30.88 -18.83
N ARG A 495 10.26 -31.48 -19.93
CA ARG A 495 9.58 -31.43 -21.22
C ARG A 495 9.59 -32.79 -21.88
N PHE A 496 8.50 -33.14 -22.55
CA PHE A 496 8.41 -34.27 -23.46
C PHE A 496 7.41 -33.95 -24.57
N TYR A 497 7.51 -34.65 -25.70
CA TYR A 497 6.51 -34.61 -26.76
C TYR A 497 5.49 -35.72 -26.52
N LEU A 498 4.20 -35.39 -26.67
CA LEU A 498 3.06 -36.28 -26.47
C LEU A 498 2.24 -36.39 -27.76
N ARG A 499 1.86 -37.61 -28.11
CA ARG A 499 0.88 -37.90 -29.17
C ARG A 499 -0.01 -39.05 -28.75
N ASN A 500 -1.32 -38.86 -28.85
CA ASN A 500 -2.30 -39.94 -28.72
C ASN A 500 -2.69 -40.42 -30.13
N GLU A 501 -3.08 -41.68 -30.30
CA GLU A 501 -3.48 -42.18 -31.62
C GLU A 501 -4.67 -41.41 -32.24
N PRO A 502 -4.76 -41.32 -33.59
CA PRO A 502 -5.95 -40.80 -34.25
C PRO A 502 -7.21 -41.56 -33.83
N GLY A 503 -8.24 -40.85 -33.39
CA GLY A 503 -9.49 -41.44 -32.90
C GLY A 503 -9.42 -42.02 -31.48
N TRP A 504 -8.43 -41.61 -30.68
CA TRP A 504 -8.39 -41.81 -29.22
C TRP A 504 -9.67 -41.31 -28.55
N THR A 505 -10.18 -42.04 -27.53
CA THR A 505 -11.41 -41.68 -26.80
C THR A 505 -11.30 -41.92 -25.29
N GLY A 506 -12.17 -41.25 -24.52
CA GLY A 506 -12.30 -41.40 -23.06
C GLY A 506 -11.61 -40.33 -22.23
N GLY A 507 -10.87 -39.42 -22.86
CA GLY A 507 -10.05 -38.42 -22.16
C GLY A 507 -8.61 -38.89 -21.92
N GLY A 508 -7.84 -38.12 -21.15
CA GLY A 508 -6.39 -38.22 -21.15
C GLY A 508 -5.72 -39.21 -20.20
N GLY A 509 -6.46 -40.08 -19.52
CA GLY A 509 -5.91 -40.99 -18.51
C GLY A 509 -5.44 -40.25 -17.25
N ASP A 510 -5.87 -40.73 -16.10
CA ASP A 510 -5.70 -40.05 -14.82
C ASP A 510 -4.27 -39.79 -14.38
N LYS A 511 -3.23 -40.41 -14.96
CA LYS A 511 -1.84 -39.98 -14.75
C LYS A 511 -1.11 -39.91 -16.09
N LEU A 512 -0.23 -38.90 -16.21
CA LEU A 512 0.67 -38.73 -17.34
C LEU A 512 2.11 -38.47 -16.84
N ALA A 513 2.33 -37.40 -16.08
CA ALA A 513 3.65 -37.06 -15.56
C ALA A 513 3.59 -36.42 -14.17
N ARG A 514 4.62 -36.57 -13.34
CA ARG A 514 4.75 -35.80 -12.08
C ARG A 514 6.17 -35.72 -11.55
N ALA A 515 6.52 -34.57 -10.98
CA ALA A 515 7.72 -34.39 -10.18
C ALA A 515 7.42 -34.64 -8.69
N VAL A 516 8.38 -35.22 -7.96
CA VAL A 516 8.21 -35.68 -6.57
C VAL A 516 9.40 -35.26 -5.70
N VAL A 517 9.14 -34.99 -4.41
CA VAL A 517 10.16 -34.92 -3.34
C VAL A 517 9.97 -36.14 -2.44
N PHE A 518 10.78 -37.18 -2.62
CA PHE A 518 10.83 -38.30 -1.68
C PHE A 518 11.56 -37.90 -0.40
N ALA A 519 10.91 -38.15 0.73
CA ALA A 519 11.31 -37.75 2.07
C ALA A 519 11.95 -38.88 2.90
N GLY A 520 11.74 -40.14 2.52
CA GLY A 520 12.24 -41.31 3.24
C GLY A 520 12.27 -42.57 2.36
N SER A 521 13.03 -43.58 2.79
CA SER A 521 13.16 -44.89 2.10
C SER A 521 11.85 -45.69 2.05
N ASN A 522 10.88 -45.35 2.89
CA ASN A 522 9.49 -45.82 2.85
C ASN A 522 8.64 -45.20 1.71
N TRP A 523 9.25 -44.43 0.80
CA TRP A 523 8.56 -43.66 -0.24
C TRP A 523 7.56 -42.63 0.30
N SER A 524 7.79 -42.08 1.50
CA SER A 524 7.08 -40.87 1.92
C SER A 524 7.38 -39.71 0.96
N GLU A 525 6.38 -38.90 0.66
CA GLU A 525 6.42 -37.83 -0.34
C GLU A 525 6.18 -36.49 0.36
N ALA A 526 7.11 -35.53 0.31
CA ALA A 526 6.88 -34.18 0.86
C ALA A 526 6.11 -33.28 -0.12
N LEU A 527 6.21 -33.55 -1.43
CA LEU A 527 5.62 -32.79 -2.52
C LEU A 527 5.30 -33.72 -3.68
N ILE A 528 4.14 -33.52 -4.32
CA ILE A 528 3.79 -34.16 -5.60
C ILE A 528 3.21 -33.11 -6.55
N ALA A 529 3.86 -32.90 -7.68
CA ALA A 529 3.46 -31.95 -8.71
C ALA A 529 2.85 -32.70 -9.91
N HIS A 530 1.54 -32.97 -9.87
CA HIS A 530 0.84 -33.75 -10.90
C HIS A 530 0.59 -32.94 -12.19
N VAL A 531 0.95 -33.51 -13.33
CA VAL A 531 0.46 -33.14 -14.67
C VAL A 531 -0.34 -34.33 -15.19
N TRP A 532 -1.66 -34.20 -15.19
CA TRP A 532 -2.57 -35.34 -15.40
C TRP A 532 -3.90 -34.93 -16.05
N SER A 533 -4.84 -35.85 -16.25
CA SER A 533 -6.11 -35.58 -16.96
C SER A 533 -7.37 -36.09 -16.23
N GLY A 534 -7.28 -36.42 -14.94
CA GLY A 534 -8.42 -36.89 -14.16
C GLY A 534 -9.31 -35.74 -13.64
N GLY A 535 -10.63 -35.93 -13.68
CA GLY A 535 -11.61 -35.05 -13.02
C GLY A 535 -12.35 -34.06 -13.94
N ALA A 536 -12.56 -32.84 -13.48
CA ALA A 536 -13.39 -31.86 -14.20
C ALA A 536 -12.67 -31.29 -15.44
N GLY A 537 -12.80 -31.99 -16.57
CA GLY A 537 -12.25 -31.55 -17.86
C GLY A 537 -11.40 -32.60 -18.57
N ASN A 538 -11.89 -33.84 -18.71
CA ASN A 538 -11.19 -35.01 -19.27
C ASN A 538 -10.42 -34.83 -20.59
N ASN A 539 -10.64 -33.74 -21.34
CA ASN A 539 -9.92 -33.44 -22.58
C ASN A 539 -8.66 -32.58 -22.38
N TYR A 540 -8.42 -32.02 -21.20
CA TYR A 540 -7.33 -31.09 -20.90
C TYR A 540 -6.32 -31.69 -19.93
N LEU A 541 -5.06 -31.25 -20.02
CA LEU A 541 -4.10 -31.45 -18.93
C LEU A 541 -4.41 -30.51 -17.76
N VAL A 542 -4.22 -31.01 -16.55
CA VAL A 542 -4.48 -30.34 -15.28
C VAL A 542 -3.20 -30.38 -14.46
N LEU A 543 -2.85 -29.24 -13.87
CA LEU A 543 -1.87 -29.16 -12.79
C LEU A 543 -2.59 -29.42 -11.47
N ASP A 544 -2.24 -30.48 -10.73
CA ASP A 544 -2.81 -30.73 -9.40
C ASP A 544 -1.73 -30.81 -8.30
N PRO A 545 -1.36 -29.66 -7.70
CA PRO A 545 -0.32 -29.59 -6.69
C PRO A 545 -0.76 -30.22 -5.35
N ALA A 546 0.03 -31.17 -4.84
CA ALA A 546 -0.17 -31.76 -3.52
C ALA A 546 1.06 -31.59 -2.61
N SER A 547 0.80 -31.23 -1.36
CA SER A 547 1.77 -31.11 -0.25
C SER A 547 1.65 -32.33 0.65
N GLY A 548 2.73 -33.07 0.87
CA GLY A 548 2.78 -34.15 1.85
C GLY A 548 3.39 -33.74 3.20
N THR A 549 3.64 -32.45 3.39
CA THR A 549 3.90 -31.86 4.71
C THR A 549 2.67 -31.10 5.23
N ASP A 550 2.68 -30.81 6.53
CA ASP A 550 1.87 -29.71 7.06
C ASP A 550 2.45 -28.33 6.67
N THR A 551 1.76 -27.25 7.07
CA THR A 551 2.18 -25.87 6.78
C THR A 551 3.48 -25.45 7.47
N GLN A 552 3.90 -26.15 8.52
CA GLN A 552 5.17 -25.91 9.24
C GLN A 552 6.35 -26.63 8.56
N GLY A 553 6.09 -27.68 7.78
CA GLY A 553 7.09 -28.47 7.07
C GLY A 553 7.40 -29.83 7.69
N ASN A 554 6.54 -30.31 8.61
CA ASN A 554 6.65 -31.69 9.09
C ASN A 554 6.04 -32.63 8.05
N VAL A 555 6.78 -33.65 7.61
CA VAL A 555 6.29 -34.68 6.68
C VAL A 555 5.17 -35.47 7.36
N ARG A 556 4.02 -35.58 6.68
CA ARG A 556 2.82 -36.29 7.16
C ARG A 556 2.55 -37.58 6.42
N THR A 557 3.02 -37.70 5.17
CA THR A 557 2.95 -38.94 4.40
C THR A 557 3.85 -40.03 5.00
N THR A 558 3.35 -41.25 5.01
CA THR A 558 4.02 -42.43 5.61
C THR A 558 4.44 -43.48 4.58
N LYS A 559 4.04 -43.30 3.32
CA LYS A 559 4.19 -44.24 2.20
C LYS A 559 3.93 -43.52 0.86
N TYR A 560 4.17 -44.22 -0.24
CA TYR A 560 3.84 -43.77 -1.60
C TYR A 560 2.32 -43.59 -1.79
N ASN A 561 1.91 -42.49 -2.43
CA ASN A 561 0.52 -42.08 -2.65
C ASN A 561 -0.33 -42.13 -1.37
N ASP A 562 0.19 -41.59 -0.26
CA ASP A 562 -0.54 -41.53 1.02
C ASP A 562 -1.60 -40.42 1.00
N PHE A 563 -2.57 -40.52 0.08
CA PHE A 563 -3.55 -39.48 -0.26
C PHE A 563 -4.34 -38.92 0.93
N ALA A 564 -4.55 -39.72 1.98
CA ALA A 564 -5.22 -39.28 3.21
C ALA A 564 -4.39 -38.29 4.04
N ASN A 565 -3.07 -38.28 3.85
CA ASN A 565 -2.11 -37.37 4.50
C ASN A 565 -1.59 -36.28 3.55
N LEU A 566 -2.11 -36.19 2.32
CA LEU A 566 -1.80 -35.12 1.39
C LEU A 566 -2.76 -33.93 1.57
N ARG A 567 -2.20 -32.73 1.53
CA ARG A 567 -2.90 -31.45 1.43
C ARG A 567 -2.85 -30.97 -0.02
N TRP A 568 -3.96 -31.10 -0.72
CA TRP A 568 -4.14 -30.58 -2.08
C TRP A 568 -4.17 -29.05 -2.08
N LEU A 569 -3.47 -28.42 -3.02
CA LEU A 569 -3.24 -26.96 -3.06
C LEU A 569 -4.07 -26.23 -4.13
N GLY A 570 -4.93 -26.96 -4.85
CA GLY A 570 -5.89 -26.41 -5.81
C GLY A 570 -5.48 -26.65 -7.27
N ALA A 571 -6.24 -27.49 -7.95
CA ALA A 571 -6.00 -27.85 -9.34
C ALA A 571 -6.21 -26.67 -10.31
N GLN A 572 -5.40 -26.61 -11.39
CA GLN A 572 -5.53 -25.64 -12.48
C GLN A 572 -5.62 -26.38 -13.82
N VAL A 573 -6.73 -26.19 -14.54
CA VAL A 573 -6.98 -26.82 -15.85
C VAL A 573 -6.31 -26.01 -16.96
N GLY A 574 -5.68 -26.69 -17.92
CA GLY A 574 -5.14 -26.10 -19.15
C GLY A 574 -6.23 -25.63 -20.13
N LYS A 575 -5.80 -25.14 -21.28
CA LYS A 575 -6.64 -24.51 -22.32
C LYS A 575 -6.67 -25.29 -23.63
N THR A 576 -5.65 -26.10 -23.91
CA THR A 576 -5.56 -26.91 -25.13
C THR A 576 -6.14 -28.33 -24.87
N PRO A 577 -7.22 -28.74 -25.55
CA PRO A 577 -7.92 -30.01 -25.30
C PRO A 577 -7.24 -31.20 -26.00
N LEU A 578 -6.03 -31.58 -25.55
CA LEU A 578 -5.17 -32.63 -26.14
C LEU A 578 -5.82 -34.00 -26.41
N PHE A 579 -6.96 -34.31 -25.78
CA PHE A 579 -7.64 -35.61 -25.91
C PHE A 579 -8.98 -35.52 -26.63
N ASP A 580 -9.33 -34.38 -27.23
CA ASP A 580 -10.49 -34.26 -28.11
C ASP A 580 -10.22 -34.75 -29.55
N ALA A 581 -11.28 -34.91 -30.34
CA ALA A 581 -11.21 -35.45 -31.70
C ALA A 581 -10.44 -34.57 -32.71
N ALA A 582 -10.22 -33.28 -32.42
CA ALA A 582 -9.48 -32.36 -33.28
C ALA A 582 -7.97 -32.36 -33.00
N HIS A 583 -7.57 -32.66 -31.76
CA HIS A 583 -6.18 -32.61 -31.31
C HIS A 583 -5.48 -33.98 -31.31
N VAL A 584 -6.23 -35.08 -31.13
CA VAL A 584 -5.65 -36.44 -31.17
C VAL A 584 -5.03 -36.76 -32.54
N GLY A 585 -3.97 -37.56 -32.55
CA GLY A 585 -3.18 -37.86 -33.74
C GLY A 585 -2.07 -36.85 -34.05
N GLN A 586 -1.99 -35.71 -33.36
CA GLN A 586 -0.94 -34.68 -33.51
C GLN A 586 0.12 -34.77 -32.39
N TRP A 587 1.30 -34.19 -32.62
CA TRP A 587 2.36 -34.04 -31.61
C TRP A 587 2.23 -32.72 -30.85
N TYR A 588 2.37 -32.79 -29.52
CA TYR A 588 2.41 -31.63 -28.64
C TYR A 588 3.63 -31.67 -27.75
N CYS A 589 4.42 -30.61 -27.75
CA CYS A 589 5.44 -30.38 -26.74
C CYS A 589 4.76 -29.98 -25.43
N VAL A 590 4.87 -30.82 -24.41
CA VAL A 590 4.37 -30.58 -23.05
C VAL A 590 5.57 -30.24 -22.18
N GLU A 591 5.64 -28.99 -21.71
CA GLU A 591 6.66 -28.51 -20.76
C GLU A 591 5.97 -28.16 -19.43
N ALA A 592 6.55 -28.50 -18.29
CA ALA A 592 6.09 -28.05 -16.99
C ALA A 592 7.26 -27.65 -16.09
N ARG A 593 6.97 -26.77 -15.12
CA ARG A 593 7.93 -26.23 -14.15
C ARG A 593 7.36 -26.35 -12.75
N VAL A 594 8.16 -26.87 -11.82
CA VAL A 594 7.87 -26.77 -10.38
C VAL A 594 8.97 -25.97 -9.71
N ARG A 595 8.59 -24.93 -8.97
CA ARG A 595 9.44 -24.22 -8.00
C ARG A 595 8.85 -24.45 -6.61
N VAL A 596 9.60 -25.14 -5.75
CA VAL A 596 9.24 -25.33 -4.34
C VAL A 596 9.31 -23.98 -3.62
N ASN A 597 8.45 -23.75 -2.63
CA ASN A 597 8.50 -22.52 -1.86
C ASN A 597 9.83 -22.36 -1.10
N ASP A 598 10.19 -21.12 -0.82
CA ASP A 598 11.25 -20.81 0.13
C ASP A 598 10.79 -21.20 1.56
N PRO A 599 11.67 -21.65 2.47
CA PRO A 599 11.28 -22.17 3.78
C PRO A 599 10.37 -21.21 4.56
N GLY A 600 9.19 -21.71 4.94
CA GLY A 600 8.20 -20.95 5.72
C GLY A 600 7.39 -19.93 4.91
N GLN A 601 7.66 -19.78 3.62
CA GLN A 601 6.95 -18.89 2.70
C GLN A 601 5.89 -19.63 1.86
N SER A 602 4.92 -18.86 1.36
CA SER A 602 3.92 -19.33 0.39
C SER A 602 4.21 -18.71 -0.97
N ASN A 603 5.37 -18.99 -1.58
CA ASN A 603 5.82 -18.38 -2.83
C ASN A 603 6.26 -19.40 -3.91
N GLY A 604 5.85 -20.66 -3.75
CA GLY A 604 6.05 -21.72 -4.73
C GLY A 604 5.21 -21.52 -5.99
N VAL A 605 5.65 -22.14 -7.08
CA VAL A 605 5.04 -22.01 -8.42
C VAL A 605 4.89 -23.39 -9.07
N PHE A 606 3.80 -23.57 -9.82
CA PHE A 606 3.59 -24.67 -10.76
C PHE A 606 3.09 -24.08 -12.08
N GLU A 607 3.78 -24.35 -13.19
CA GLU A 607 3.42 -23.84 -14.52
C GLU A 607 3.41 -24.98 -15.55
N LEU A 608 2.50 -24.89 -16.53
CA LEU A 608 2.34 -25.80 -17.66
C LEU A 608 2.35 -25.01 -18.97
N TRP A 609 3.08 -25.51 -19.96
CA TRP A 609 3.03 -25.03 -21.33
C TRP A 609 2.76 -26.15 -22.32
N ILE A 610 1.98 -25.85 -23.35
CA ILE A 610 1.78 -26.71 -24.52
C ILE A 610 2.25 -25.92 -25.75
N ASN A 611 3.16 -26.51 -26.53
CA ASN A 611 3.78 -25.87 -27.70
C ASN A 611 4.34 -24.46 -27.38
N GLY A 612 4.90 -24.29 -26.19
CA GLY A 612 5.49 -23.04 -25.69
C GLY A 612 4.49 -22.03 -25.09
N ASN A 613 3.18 -22.19 -25.32
CA ASN A 613 2.11 -21.33 -24.80
C ASN A 613 1.79 -21.65 -23.34
N LEU A 614 1.60 -20.63 -22.48
CA LEU A 614 1.26 -20.85 -21.06
C LEU A 614 -0.20 -21.31 -20.92
N GLU A 615 -0.38 -22.55 -20.49
CA GLU A 615 -1.66 -23.23 -20.35
C GLU A 615 -2.29 -22.96 -18.99
N ALA A 616 -1.59 -23.37 -17.93
CA ALA A 616 -2.05 -23.29 -16.54
C ALA A 616 -0.90 -22.80 -15.64
N ARG A 617 -1.27 -22.09 -14.56
CA ARG A 617 -0.33 -21.53 -13.58
C ARG A 617 -0.96 -21.50 -12.19
N ALA A 618 -0.28 -22.10 -11.23
CA ALA A 618 -0.52 -21.91 -9.81
C ALA A 618 0.67 -21.15 -9.18
N THR A 619 0.37 -20.15 -8.36
CA THR A 619 1.37 -19.33 -7.64
C THR A 619 0.98 -19.25 -6.17
N ASN A 620 1.85 -18.67 -5.36
CA ASN A 620 1.69 -18.54 -3.91
C ASN A 620 1.52 -19.90 -3.19
N LEU A 621 2.07 -20.96 -3.76
CA LEU A 621 1.96 -22.31 -3.21
C LEU A 621 2.87 -22.44 -1.99
N ASN A 622 2.30 -22.80 -0.84
CA ASN A 622 3.05 -23.43 0.24
C ASN A 622 3.11 -24.94 -0.06
N TRP A 623 4.17 -25.38 -0.72
CA TRP A 623 4.38 -26.77 -1.11
C TRP A 623 4.83 -27.65 0.04
N VAL A 624 5.76 -27.17 0.88
CA VAL A 624 6.47 -28.01 1.87
C VAL A 624 6.76 -27.32 3.21
N GLY A 625 6.17 -26.16 3.51
CA GLY A 625 6.44 -25.39 4.74
C GLY A 625 7.93 -25.03 4.87
N ASN A 626 8.56 -25.35 6.00
CA ASN A 626 10.02 -25.19 6.20
C ASN A 626 10.87 -26.38 5.71
N TYR A 627 10.27 -27.41 5.11
CA TYR A 627 10.98 -28.64 4.76
C TYR A 627 12.08 -28.43 3.70
N SER A 628 13.27 -28.91 4.04
CA SER A 628 14.52 -28.65 3.30
C SER A 628 15.49 -29.85 3.24
N ALA A 629 15.12 -31.01 3.79
CA ALA A 629 16.01 -32.17 3.86
C ALA A 629 16.41 -32.70 2.47
N TYR A 630 15.44 -32.74 1.54
CA TYR A 630 15.62 -33.07 0.13
C TYR A 630 14.98 -32.01 -0.77
N GLY A 631 15.57 -31.81 -1.95
CA GLY A 631 14.94 -31.13 -3.08
C GLY A 631 14.03 -32.06 -3.88
N ILE A 632 13.51 -31.57 -5.00
CA ILE A 632 12.83 -32.38 -6.02
C ILE A 632 13.84 -33.42 -6.49
N ASN A 633 13.49 -34.70 -6.39
CA ASN A 633 14.44 -35.80 -6.58
C ASN A 633 13.92 -36.97 -7.42
N ALA A 634 12.71 -36.85 -7.99
CA ALA A 634 12.22 -37.77 -9.00
C ALA A 634 11.26 -37.10 -10.00
N LEU A 635 11.21 -37.68 -11.21
CA LEU A 635 10.23 -37.38 -12.26
C LEU A 635 9.69 -38.68 -12.83
N PHE A 636 8.37 -38.83 -12.87
CA PHE A 636 7.70 -40.00 -13.39
C PHE A 636 6.97 -39.69 -14.69
N LEU A 637 7.00 -40.65 -15.63
CA LEU A 637 6.03 -40.81 -16.69
C LEU A 637 5.19 -42.05 -16.37
N GLU A 638 3.89 -41.86 -16.12
CA GLU A 638 2.96 -42.93 -15.73
C GLU A 638 1.82 -42.99 -16.74
N ASN A 639 1.48 -44.18 -17.22
CA ASN A 639 0.34 -44.40 -18.12
C ASN A 639 -0.79 -45.07 -17.33
N TYR A 640 -1.40 -44.32 -16.41
CA TYR A 640 -2.45 -44.79 -15.52
C TYR A 640 -3.81 -44.18 -15.87
N TRP A 641 -4.88 -44.95 -15.71
CA TRP A 641 -6.24 -44.57 -16.02
C TRP A 641 -7.18 -45.20 -14.98
N ASN A 642 -7.76 -44.40 -14.09
CA ASN A 642 -8.51 -44.91 -12.93
C ASN A 642 -9.74 -45.71 -13.36
N ASP A 643 -10.50 -45.20 -14.33
CA ASP A 643 -11.71 -45.84 -14.88
C ASP A 643 -11.41 -46.94 -15.92
N GLY A 644 -10.15 -47.08 -16.31
CA GLY A 644 -9.70 -47.97 -17.40
C GLY A 644 -9.95 -47.40 -18.80
N SER A 645 -9.08 -47.75 -19.76
CA SER A 645 -9.23 -47.29 -21.15
C SER A 645 -10.51 -47.84 -21.79
N PRO A 646 -11.34 -47.02 -22.48
CA PRO A 646 -12.61 -47.46 -23.06
C PRO A 646 -12.46 -48.40 -24.26
N ARG A 647 -11.28 -48.43 -24.88
CA ARG A 647 -10.94 -49.25 -26.06
C ARG A 647 -9.46 -49.64 -26.02
N GLN A 648 -9.05 -50.50 -26.95
CA GLN A 648 -7.63 -50.58 -27.29
C GLN A 648 -7.21 -49.27 -27.98
N GLN A 649 -6.12 -48.66 -27.49
CA GLN A 649 -5.54 -47.43 -28.05
C GLN A 649 -4.10 -47.20 -27.58
N GLU A 650 -3.31 -46.48 -28.38
CA GLU A 650 -1.90 -46.20 -28.14
C GLU A 650 -1.60 -44.71 -27.87
N ARG A 651 -0.61 -44.48 -27.01
CA ARG A 651 0.02 -43.19 -26.71
C ARG A 651 1.52 -43.28 -26.98
N TYR A 652 2.10 -42.19 -27.46
CA TYR A 652 3.51 -42.05 -27.77
C TYR A 652 4.08 -40.87 -26.97
N ILE A 653 5.23 -41.10 -26.33
CA ILE A 653 6.00 -40.11 -25.58
C ILE A 653 7.42 -40.08 -26.11
N ASP A 654 7.94 -38.90 -26.41
CA ASP A 654 9.25 -38.72 -27.04
C ASP A 654 10.03 -37.54 -26.43
N ASN A 655 11.36 -37.51 -26.63
CA ASN A 655 12.24 -36.38 -26.31
C ASN A 655 12.04 -35.83 -24.87
N LEU A 656 12.20 -36.71 -23.88
CA LEU A 656 12.12 -36.39 -22.45
C LEU A 656 13.37 -35.67 -21.98
N VAL A 657 13.22 -34.44 -21.49
CA VAL A 657 14.29 -33.61 -20.92
C VAL A 657 13.91 -33.17 -19.50
N VAL A 658 14.87 -33.17 -18.58
CA VAL A 658 14.76 -32.57 -17.25
C VAL A 658 15.88 -31.55 -17.07
N SER A 659 15.58 -30.36 -16.57
CA SER A 659 16.50 -29.22 -16.58
C SER A 659 16.30 -28.28 -15.39
N THR A 660 17.36 -27.57 -14.99
CA THR A 660 17.29 -26.45 -14.03
C THR A 660 16.88 -25.13 -14.67
N GLN A 661 16.70 -25.10 -15.99
CA GLN A 661 16.32 -23.94 -16.80
C GLN A 661 15.20 -24.31 -17.78
N ARG A 662 14.41 -23.33 -18.23
CA ARG A 662 13.35 -23.55 -19.20
C ARG A 662 13.91 -24.17 -20.49
N ILE A 663 13.28 -25.24 -20.96
CA ILE A 663 13.74 -26.08 -22.07
C ILE A 663 13.14 -25.56 -23.38
N GLY A 664 11.86 -25.21 -23.35
CA GLY A 664 11.07 -24.86 -24.54
C GLY A 664 10.81 -26.03 -25.47
N CYS A 665 10.26 -25.69 -26.63
CA CYS A 665 9.87 -26.61 -27.69
C CYS A 665 10.69 -26.29 -28.94
N GLY A 666 11.40 -27.27 -29.50
CA GLY A 666 12.09 -27.10 -30.78
C GLY A 666 11.09 -26.95 -31.93
N ASP A 667 11.52 -26.26 -33.00
CA ASP A 667 10.64 -25.82 -34.10
C ASP A 667 9.81 -26.97 -34.71
N GLN A 668 8.50 -26.92 -34.47
CA GLN A 668 7.48 -27.86 -34.95
C GLN A 668 6.22 -27.14 -35.43
N SER A 669 6.37 -26.02 -36.16
CA SER A 669 5.24 -25.24 -36.68
C SER A 669 4.99 -25.44 -38.18
N SER A 670 4.52 -26.64 -38.58
CA SER A 670 3.40 -26.83 -39.54
C SER A 670 3.39 -28.21 -40.20
N GLY A 671 2.27 -28.91 -40.07
CA GLY A 671 1.87 -30.06 -40.89
C GLY A 671 0.54 -30.60 -40.36
N GLY A 672 -0.48 -30.86 -41.17
CA GLY A 672 -0.57 -30.81 -42.62
C GLY A 672 -1.68 -31.77 -43.06
N GLY A 673 -2.91 -31.27 -43.19
CA GLY A 673 -4.06 -32.07 -43.62
C GLY A 673 -4.28 -31.93 -45.13
N ASP A 674 -3.93 -32.96 -45.90
CA ASP A 674 -4.29 -33.08 -47.31
C ASP A 674 -5.62 -33.82 -47.46
N SER A 675 -6.53 -33.25 -48.25
CA SER A 675 -7.57 -34.02 -48.93
C SER A 675 -8.06 -33.34 -50.22
N GLY A 676 -7.25 -33.46 -51.28
CA GLY A 676 -7.76 -33.99 -52.55
C GLY A 676 -8.21 -33.05 -53.68
N GLY A 677 -7.70 -33.36 -54.89
CA GLY A 677 -8.51 -33.37 -56.12
C GLY A 677 -8.13 -32.39 -57.25
N GLY A 678 -7.80 -32.95 -58.42
CA GLY A 678 -8.33 -32.40 -59.69
C GLY A 678 -7.41 -31.61 -60.64
N SER A 679 -6.59 -32.34 -61.40
CA SER A 679 -6.37 -32.17 -62.86
C SER A 679 -5.92 -30.83 -63.52
N ASN A 680 -4.86 -30.98 -64.33
CA ASN A 680 -4.59 -30.35 -65.65
C ASN A 680 -4.28 -28.83 -65.77
N GLY A 681 -3.15 -28.55 -66.43
CA GLY A 681 -3.13 -27.59 -67.54
C GLY A 681 -1.95 -26.61 -67.61
N GLY A 682 -1.15 -26.72 -68.67
CA GLY A 682 -0.50 -25.57 -69.34
C GLY A 682 0.68 -24.89 -68.64
N GLY A 683 1.88 -25.02 -69.22
CA GLY A 683 3.03 -24.21 -68.81
C GLY A 683 3.10 -22.86 -69.54
N SER A 684 3.87 -21.93 -68.98
CA SER A 684 4.62 -20.93 -69.77
C SER A 684 5.90 -20.55 -69.04
N ASN A 685 6.83 -19.94 -69.78
CA ASN A 685 8.19 -19.64 -69.33
C ASN A 685 8.39 -18.12 -69.26
N GLY A 686 9.12 -17.63 -68.26
CA GLY A 686 9.77 -16.31 -68.30
C GLY A 686 9.37 -15.28 -67.24
N GLY A 687 10.35 -14.46 -66.85
CA GLY A 687 10.13 -13.17 -66.19
C GLY A 687 10.37 -13.13 -64.68
N GLY A 688 11.64 -13.18 -64.25
CA GLY A 688 11.98 -12.77 -62.89
C GLY A 688 11.81 -11.27 -62.71
N SER A 689 10.72 -10.84 -62.07
CA SER A 689 10.57 -9.47 -61.59
C SER A 689 11.07 -9.37 -60.14
N THR A 690 12.17 -8.66 -59.93
CA THR A 690 12.61 -8.29 -58.59
C THR A 690 11.62 -7.27 -58.02
N GLN A 691 10.73 -7.75 -57.14
CA GLN A 691 9.74 -6.90 -56.48
C GLN A 691 10.47 -5.74 -55.75
N PRO A 692 10.09 -4.46 -55.94
CA PRO A 692 10.82 -3.33 -55.35
C PRO A 692 10.83 -3.42 -53.82
N ALA A 693 12.01 -3.38 -53.20
CA ALA A 693 12.12 -3.44 -51.74
C ALA A 693 11.50 -2.21 -51.06
N VAL A 694 10.93 -2.38 -49.86
CA VAL A 694 10.47 -1.24 -49.05
C VAL A 694 11.67 -0.41 -48.60
N ALA A 695 11.68 0.88 -48.93
CA ALA A 695 12.69 1.84 -48.48
C ALA A 695 12.24 2.62 -47.24
N THR A 696 10.95 2.99 -47.17
CA THR A 696 10.35 3.72 -46.04
C THR A 696 8.95 3.22 -45.72
N VAL A 697 8.49 3.43 -44.48
CA VAL A 697 7.10 3.20 -44.07
C VAL A 697 6.60 4.48 -43.40
N THR A 698 5.50 5.05 -43.89
CA THR A 698 4.86 6.23 -43.28
C THR A 698 3.59 5.82 -42.55
N VAL A 699 3.41 6.23 -41.30
CA VAL A 699 2.16 6.01 -40.53
C VAL A 699 1.36 7.31 -40.48
N SER A 700 0.05 7.21 -40.71
CA SER A 700 -0.90 8.32 -40.66
C SER A 700 -2.13 7.97 -39.80
N PRO A 701 -2.59 8.86 -38.89
CA PRO A 701 -1.89 10.07 -38.46
C PRO A 701 -0.59 9.73 -37.69
N SER A 702 0.39 10.63 -37.71
CA SER A 702 1.67 10.48 -36.98
C SER A 702 1.54 10.75 -35.47
N SER A 703 0.38 11.24 -35.02
CA SER A 703 0.02 11.29 -33.61
C SER A 703 -1.50 11.36 -33.45
N GLY A 704 -2.02 10.91 -32.31
CA GLY A 704 -3.43 11.11 -31.96
C GLY A 704 -3.70 10.97 -30.47
N THR A 705 -4.79 11.58 -30.02
CA THR A 705 -5.21 11.52 -28.60
C THR A 705 -6.53 10.79 -28.49
N ILE A 706 -6.60 9.80 -27.59
CA ILE A 706 -7.81 9.03 -27.29
C ILE A 706 -8.03 8.97 -25.78
N GLN A 707 -9.25 8.67 -25.36
CA GLN A 707 -9.56 8.38 -23.96
C GLN A 707 -9.28 6.90 -23.66
N VAL A 708 -9.14 6.56 -22.38
CA VAL A 708 -9.23 5.16 -21.93
C VAL A 708 -10.50 4.52 -22.49
N GLY A 709 -10.38 3.31 -23.04
CA GLY A 709 -11.46 2.58 -23.73
C GLY A 709 -11.70 2.99 -25.19
N GLY A 710 -11.34 4.22 -25.58
CA GLY A 710 -11.49 4.75 -26.93
C GLY A 710 -10.50 4.14 -27.94
N THR A 711 -10.72 4.40 -29.23
CA THR A 711 -9.92 3.83 -30.33
C THR A 711 -9.45 4.86 -31.35
N LEU A 712 -8.35 4.56 -32.05
CA LEU A 712 -7.78 5.35 -33.13
C LEU A 712 -7.29 4.40 -34.24
N GLN A 713 -7.79 4.57 -35.46
CA GLN A 713 -7.29 3.82 -36.61
C GLN A 713 -6.04 4.50 -37.16
N LEU A 714 -4.94 3.74 -37.27
CA LEU A 714 -3.73 4.15 -37.97
C LEU A 714 -3.62 3.41 -39.31
N THR A 715 -3.04 4.07 -40.30
CA THR A 715 -2.75 3.48 -41.62
C THR A 715 -1.25 3.59 -41.89
N ALA A 716 -0.62 2.47 -42.25
CA ALA A 716 0.78 2.42 -42.65
C ALA A 716 0.90 2.25 -44.17
N THR A 717 1.79 3.03 -44.79
CA THR A 717 2.05 2.99 -46.24
C THR A 717 3.54 2.75 -46.48
N PRO A 718 3.93 1.52 -46.86
CA PRO A 718 5.27 1.21 -47.35
C PRO A 718 5.52 1.91 -48.69
N ARG A 719 6.75 2.37 -48.93
CA ARG A 719 7.16 3.04 -50.18
C ARG A 719 8.52 2.54 -50.67
N ASP A 720 8.70 2.54 -51.98
CA ASP A 720 9.98 2.24 -52.63
C ASP A 720 11.01 3.38 -52.47
N GLN A 721 12.21 3.20 -53.00
CA GLN A 721 13.30 4.20 -52.97
C GLN A 721 12.98 5.49 -53.74
N ASN A 722 11.98 5.47 -54.63
CA ASN A 722 11.52 6.61 -55.42
C ASN A 722 10.30 7.30 -54.76
N GLY A 723 9.83 6.80 -53.62
CA GLY A 723 8.68 7.33 -52.88
C GLY A 723 7.31 6.77 -53.32
N ASN A 724 7.26 5.84 -54.28
CA ASN A 724 6.00 5.24 -54.74
C ASN A 724 5.42 4.30 -53.68
N ALA A 725 4.11 4.33 -53.47
CA ALA A 725 3.45 3.43 -52.51
C ALA A 725 3.45 1.98 -52.99
N LEU A 726 3.74 1.05 -52.08
CA LEU A 726 3.82 -0.39 -52.35
C LEU A 726 2.63 -1.11 -51.71
N SER A 727 1.85 -1.81 -52.53
CA SER A 727 0.71 -2.63 -52.10
C SER A 727 1.11 -4.09 -51.87
N GLY A 728 0.23 -4.85 -51.20
CA GLY A 728 0.40 -6.29 -50.95
C GLY A 728 1.49 -6.65 -49.93
N ARG A 729 2.07 -5.67 -49.22
CA ARG A 729 3.10 -5.91 -48.21
C ARG A 729 2.51 -6.25 -46.86
N THR A 730 3.12 -7.23 -46.18
CA THR A 730 2.82 -7.52 -44.78
C THR A 730 3.30 -6.36 -43.91
N ILE A 731 2.43 -5.91 -42.99
CA ILE A 731 2.73 -4.87 -42.02
C ILE A 731 2.50 -5.45 -40.62
N THR A 732 3.53 -5.41 -39.78
CA THR A 732 3.47 -5.83 -38.39
C THR A 732 3.35 -4.59 -37.50
N TRP A 733 2.36 -4.57 -36.61
CA TRP A 733 2.13 -3.47 -35.67
C TRP A 733 2.57 -3.83 -34.26
N SER A 734 3.15 -2.87 -33.54
CA SER A 734 3.51 -3.01 -32.13
C SER A 734 3.26 -1.71 -31.36
N SER A 735 2.96 -1.84 -30.06
CA SER A 735 2.85 -0.70 -29.14
C SER A 735 4.03 -0.71 -28.17
N SER A 736 4.63 0.46 -27.92
CA SER A 736 5.68 0.61 -26.91
C SER A 736 5.18 0.40 -25.48
N ASN A 737 3.86 0.45 -25.25
CA ASN A 737 3.27 0.24 -23.95
C ASN A 737 1.82 -0.27 -24.08
N THR A 738 1.65 -1.59 -24.04
CA THR A 738 0.34 -2.26 -24.15
C THR A 738 -0.58 -2.06 -22.95
N SER A 739 -0.05 -1.66 -21.77
CA SER A 739 -0.90 -1.27 -20.63
C SER A 739 -1.49 0.13 -20.78
N VAL A 740 -0.90 0.97 -21.65
CA VAL A 740 -1.44 2.29 -22.04
C VAL A 740 -2.30 2.18 -23.29
N ALA A 741 -1.79 1.59 -24.38
CA ALA A 741 -2.57 1.37 -25.60
C ALA A 741 -2.17 0.08 -26.33
N THR A 742 -3.15 -0.72 -26.77
CA THR A 742 -2.93 -1.89 -27.64
C THR A 742 -3.19 -1.53 -29.10
N VAL A 743 -2.65 -2.31 -30.04
CA VAL A 743 -2.88 -2.14 -31.49
C VAL A 743 -3.13 -3.49 -32.16
N THR A 744 -4.08 -3.56 -33.09
CA THR A 744 -4.38 -4.76 -33.88
C THR A 744 -3.45 -4.92 -35.09
N SER A 745 -3.47 -6.09 -35.73
CA SER A 745 -2.81 -6.32 -37.03
C SER A 745 -3.31 -5.41 -38.16
N SER A 746 -4.52 -4.84 -38.02
CA SER A 746 -5.08 -3.84 -38.95
C SER A 746 -4.72 -2.40 -38.60
N GLY A 747 -3.90 -2.14 -37.57
CA GLY A 747 -3.53 -0.78 -37.13
C GLY A 747 -4.59 -0.06 -36.28
N LEU A 748 -5.61 -0.76 -35.80
CA LEU A 748 -6.60 -0.18 -34.89
C LEU A 748 -6.04 -0.15 -33.47
N VAL A 749 -5.81 1.05 -32.94
CA VAL A 749 -5.30 1.29 -31.58
C VAL A 749 -6.47 1.40 -30.61
N ARG A 750 -6.33 0.86 -29.39
CA ARG A 750 -7.28 1.03 -28.28
C ARG A 750 -6.58 1.51 -27.02
N GLY A 751 -7.11 2.55 -26.37
CA GLY A 751 -6.64 3.05 -25.09
C GLY A 751 -7.03 2.11 -23.95
N ILE A 752 -6.07 1.76 -23.10
CA ILE A 752 -6.20 0.84 -21.96
C ILE A 752 -6.03 1.58 -20.63
N ALA A 753 -5.03 2.46 -20.53
CA ALA A 753 -4.78 3.28 -19.34
C ALA A 753 -4.14 4.63 -19.73
N PRO A 754 -4.18 5.64 -18.83
CA PRO A 754 -3.61 6.95 -19.10
C PRO A 754 -2.09 6.92 -19.28
N GLY A 755 -1.58 7.64 -20.28
CA GLY A 755 -0.16 7.73 -20.63
C GLY A 755 0.03 7.94 -22.13
N THR A 756 1.26 7.79 -22.61
CA THR A 756 1.56 7.86 -24.04
C THR A 756 2.22 6.55 -24.50
N ALA A 757 1.81 6.05 -25.65
CA ALA A 757 2.37 4.86 -26.30
C ALA A 757 2.78 5.22 -27.74
N THR A 758 3.99 4.82 -28.14
CA THR A 758 4.42 4.92 -29.54
C THR A 758 4.00 3.65 -30.26
N ILE A 759 3.19 3.80 -31.30
CA ILE A 759 2.72 2.71 -32.13
C ILE A 759 3.61 2.63 -33.37
N THR A 760 4.25 1.48 -33.59
CA THR A 760 5.19 1.26 -34.71
C THR A 760 4.58 0.30 -35.72
N ALA A 761 4.67 0.65 -37.00
CA ALA A 761 4.37 -0.23 -38.12
C ALA A 761 5.68 -0.63 -38.81
N THR A 762 5.90 -1.92 -39.00
CA THR A 762 7.12 -2.49 -39.62
C THR A 762 6.76 -3.25 -40.89
N SER A 763 7.52 -3.03 -41.97
CA SER A 763 7.44 -3.83 -43.20
C SER A 763 8.84 -3.98 -43.80
N GLU A 764 9.29 -5.20 -44.08
CA GLU A 764 10.63 -5.53 -44.59
C GLU A 764 11.79 -4.87 -43.80
N GLY A 765 11.65 -4.76 -42.48
CA GLY A 765 12.64 -4.14 -41.60
C GLY A 765 12.66 -2.60 -41.61
N ARG A 766 11.77 -1.95 -42.39
CA ARG A 766 11.55 -0.50 -42.35
C ARG A 766 10.38 -0.16 -41.43
N THR A 767 10.51 0.92 -40.65
CA THR A 767 9.53 1.31 -39.63
C THR A 767 8.94 2.69 -39.89
N GLY A 768 7.65 2.86 -39.63
CA GLY A 768 7.00 4.14 -39.41
C GLY A 768 6.34 4.16 -38.03
N GLN A 769 6.18 5.35 -37.44
CA GLN A 769 5.66 5.49 -36.07
C GLN A 769 4.55 6.54 -35.95
N ALA A 770 3.67 6.34 -34.97
CA ALA A 770 2.73 7.33 -34.50
C ALA A 770 2.70 7.40 -32.98
N THR A 771 2.63 8.61 -32.42
CA THR A 771 2.53 8.83 -30.97
C THR A 771 1.08 8.89 -30.53
N VAL A 772 0.60 7.90 -29.78
CA VAL A 772 -0.78 7.86 -29.26
C VAL A 772 -0.78 8.24 -27.79
N THR A 773 -1.42 9.37 -27.47
CA THR A 773 -1.65 9.77 -26.07
C THR A 773 -3.02 9.29 -25.63
N VAL A 774 -3.05 8.45 -24.60
CA VAL A 774 -4.27 8.03 -23.93
C VAL A 774 -4.42 8.92 -22.71
N THR A 775 -5.40 9.81 -22.71
CA THR A 775 -5.74 10.58 -21.50
C THR A 775 -6.62 9.74 -20.58
N GLN A 776 -6.60 10.01 -19.27
CA GLN A 776 -7.77 9.66 -18.45
C GLN A 776 -9.00 10.24 -19.15
N GLN A 777 -10.08 9.47 -19.21
CA GLN A 777 -11.38 10.07 -19.45
C GLN A 777 -11.54 11.19 -18.42
N GLY A 778 -11.65 12.43 -18.91
CA GLY A 778 -11.57 13.66 -18.12
C GLY A 778 -12.79 13.87 -17.22
N GLY A 779 -13.04 12.94 -16.30
CA GLY A 779 -13.93 13.09 -15.18
C GLY A 779 -13.20 13.83 -14.06
N GLY A 780 -13.31 15.15 -14.03
CA GLY A 780 -13.30 15.82 -12.73
C GLY A 780 -14.35 15.14 -11.86
N SER A 781 -14.01 14.83 -10.59
CA SER A 781 -14.77 13.92 -9.72
C SER A 781 -16.28 13.99 -9.97
N VAL A 782 -16.84 13.01 -10.69
CA VAL A 782 -18.29 12.98 -10.92
C VAL A 782 -18.88 12.78 -9.55
N GLN A 783 -19.47 13.83 -9.00
CA GLN A 783 -19.98 13.76 -7.64
C GLN A 783 -21.10 12.72 -7.60
N PRO A 784 -21.07 11.78 -6.64
CA PRO A 784 -22.14 10.80 -6.48
C PRO A 784 -23.49 11.52 -6.40
N TRP A 785 -24.41 11.11 -7.27
CA TRP A 785 -25.76 11.68 -7.32
C TRP A 785 -26.56 11.34 -6.06
N VAL A 786 -26.26 10.19 -5.44
CA VAL A 786 -26.64 9.87 -4.06
C VAL A 786 -25.38 9.43 -3.32
N PHE A 787 -25.12 10.02 -2.16
CA PHE A 787 -24.01 9.67 -1.28
C PHE A 787 -24.52 9.49 0.14
N GLU A 788 -24.24 8.33 0.72
CA GLU A 788 -24.67 7.98 2.07
C GLU A 788 -23.45 7.45 2.84
N ASP A 789 -23.04 8.16 3.88
CA ASP A 789 -21.93 7.81 4.75
C ASP A 789 -22.46 7.59 6.17
N PHE A 790 -22.54 6.32 6.56
CA PHE A 790 -23.16 5.92 7.82
C PHE A 790 -22.31 6.30 9.05
N SER A 791 -21.06 6.75 8.86
CA SER A 791 -20.25 7.31 9.96
C SER A 791 -20.81 8.63 10.50
N THR A 792 -21.55 9.37 9.66
CA THR A 792 -22.00 10.74 9.95
C THR A 792 -23.21 10.79 10.91
N TYR A 793 -23.91 9.68 11.10
CA TYR A 793 -25.03 9.60 12.04
C TYR A 793 -24.55 9.49 13.49
N THR A 794 -25.35 10.05 14.41
CA THR A 794 -25.05 10.09 15.85
C THR A 794 -25.86 9.09 16.67
N SER A 795 -26.96 8.57 16.14
CA SER A 795 -27.78 7.52 16.75
C SER A 795 -28.57 6.74 15.71
N THR A 796 -29.08 5.56 16.07
CA THR A 796 -30.04 4.81 15.24
C THR A 796 -31.26 5.68 14.90
N GLN A 797 -31.77 6.48 15.85
CA GLN A 797 -32.91 7.36 15.59
C GLN A 797 -32.57 8.40 14.52
N HIS A 798 -31.43 9.08 14.62
CA HIS A 798 -30.96 10.05 13.61
C HIS A 798 -30.85 9.40 12.21
N MET A 799 -30.22 8.22 12.11
CA MET A 799 -30.08 7.46 10.86
C MET A 799 -31.43 7.02 10.24
N LEU A 800 -32.47 6.86 11.06
CA LEU A 800 -33.81 6.49 10.63
C LEU A 800 -34.72 7.71 10.36
N SER A 801 -34.50 8.86 11.02
CA SER A 801 -35.37 10.04 10.96
C SER A 801 -34.91 11.16 10.04
N ASP A 802 -33.60 11.37 9.88
CA ASP A 802 -33.02 12.39 9.00
C ASP A 802 -32.01 11.77 8.01
N PRO A 803 -32.50 10.97 7.05
CA PRO A 803 -31.63 10.31 6.08
C PRO A 803 -31.15 11.24 4.97
N ARG A 804 -29.84 11.32 4.79
CA ARG A 804 -29.19 12.18 3.79
C ARG A 804 -29.41 11.73 2.34
N GLY A 805 -29.85 10.48 2.12
CA GLY A 805 -30.24 9.93 0.82
C GLY A 805 -31.76 9.84 0.50
N ILE A 806 -32.65 10.34 1.37
CA ILE A 806 -34.15 10.36 1.21
C ILE A 806 -34.81 8.98 0.92
N TYR A 807 -35.51 8.44 1.93
CA TYR A 807 -36.19 7.13 1.87
C TYR A 807 -37.71 7.31 1.95
N GLY A 808 -38.47 6.48 1.22
CA GLY A 808 -39.92 6.57 1.16
C GLY A 808 -40.65 5.55 2.03
N THR A 809 -41.44 6.02 2.99
CA THR A 809 -42.25 5.19 3.92
C THR A 809 -43.41 4.42 3.28
N ARG A 810 -43.54 4.45 1.94
CA ARG A 810 -44.56 3.74 1.16
C ARG A 810 -44.01 3.34 -0.21
N LEU A 811 -43.71 2.05 -0.35
CA LEU A 811 -44.38 1.10 -1.25
C LEU A 811 -43.67 -0.27 -1.07
N TRP A 812 -44.36 -1.26 -0.50
CA TRP A 812 -43.86 -2.60 -0.07
C TRP A 812 -43.19 -2.68 1.31
N GLY A 813 -42.78 -1.54 1.88
CA GLY A 813 -42.60 -1.30 3.33
C GLY A 813 -41.23 -1.66 3.91
N ASP A 814 -40.78 -0.84 4.87
CA ASP A 814 -39.56 -1.08 5.68
C ASP A 814 -39.72 -2.32 6.57
N LYS A 815 -39.58 -3.50 5.98
CA LYS A 815 -39.68 -4.77 6.68
C LYS A 815 -38.35 -5.09 7.35
N GLY A 816 -38.34 -5.01 8.68
CA GLY A 816 -37.14 -5.26 9.47
C GLY A 816 -36.40 -4.01 9.91
N GLN A 817 -37.03 -2.82 9.89
CA GLN A 817 -36.44 -1.60 10.46
C GLN A 817 -36.03 -1.80 11.94
N GLN A 818 -36.77 -2.61 12.70
CA GLN A 818 -36.43 -3.00 14.07
C GLN A 818 -35.13 -3.83 14.20
N HIS A 819 -34.58 -4.30 13.09
CA HIS A 819 -33.30 -5.02 13.00
C HIS A 819 -32.16 -4.12 12.48
N ILE A 820 -32.45 -2.87 12.13
CA ILE A 820 -31.48 -1.87 11.70
C ILE A 820 -31.02 -1.06 12.92
N THR A 821 -29.71 -1.01 13.14
CA THR A 821 -29.09 -0.18 14.18
C THR A 821 -27.89 0.59 13.62
N LEU A 822 -27.57 1.73 14.22
CA LEU A 822 -26.25 2.32 14.07
C LEU A 822 -25.30 1.56 15.01
N ASP A 823 -24.47 0.69 14.46
CA ASP A 823 -23.39 0.06 15.22
C ASP A 823 -22.30 1.11 15.46
N THR A 824 -21.76 1.16 16.68
CA THR A 824 -20.72 2.09 17.12
C THR A 824 -19.40 1.39 17.50
N SER A 825 -19.34 0.08 17.28
CA SER A 825 -18.18 -0.79 17.49
C SER A 825 -17.55 -1.25 16.17
N THR A 826 -18.36 -1.37 15.11
CA THR A 826 -17.95 -1.81 13.77
C THR A 826 -18.18 -0.68 12.77
N GLY A 827 -17.11 -0.23 12.11
CA GLY A 827 -17.18 0.78 11.05
C GLY A 827 -16.09 0.60 10.01
N TYR A 828 -16.14 1.39 8.94
CA TYR A 828 -15.22 1.34 7.80
C TYR A 828 -14.20 2.48 7.83
N GLY A 829 -12.97 2.20 7.39
CA GLY A 829 -11.88 3.18 7.42
C GLY A 829 -11.52 3.60 8.84
N SER A 830 -11.53 4.90 9.12
CA SER A 830 -11.34 5.47 10.45
C SER A 830 -12.62 5.56 11.29
N SER A 831 -13.77 5.17 10.74
CA SER A 831 -15.04 5.16 11.46
C SER A 831 -15.17 3.92 12.33
N ASN A 832 -15.64 4.07 13.58
CA ASN A 832 -16.20 2.97 14.37
C ASN A 832 -17.71 2.76 14.16
N ARG A 833 -18.32 3.59 13.31
CA ARG A 833 -19.75 3.59 13.01
C ARG A 833 -20.08 3.00 11.64
N SER A 834 -21.17 2.24 11.57
CA SER A 834 -21.81 1.78 10.34
C SER A 834 -23.28 1.44 10.57
N MET A 835 -24.08 1.39 9.49
CA MET A 835 -25.42 0.80 9.58
C MET A 835 -25.26 -0.71 9.69
N ARG A 836 -25.85 -1.34 10.71
CA ARG A 836 -25.92 -2.79 10.88
C ARG A 836 -27.35 -3.27 10.70
N TYR A 837 -27.52 -4.35 9.94
CA TYR A 837 -28.75 -5.14 9.92
C TYR A 837 -28.49 -6.49 10.59
N THR A 838 -29.24 -6.80 11.64
CA THR A 838 -29.08 -8.03 12.43
C THR A 838 -30.14 -9.06 12.05
N PHE A 839 -29.71 -10.21 11.51
CA PHE A 839 -30.55 -11.35 11.22
C PHE A 839 -30.75 -12.15 12.52
N PRO A 840 -31.95 -12.20 13.12
CA PRO A 840 -32.17 -12.92 14.36
C PRO A 840 -32.10 -14.43 14.14
N ASN A 841 -31.74 -15.19 15.18
CA ASN A 841 -31.82 -16.64 15.16
C ASN A 841 -33.28 -17.10 14.97
N ARG A 842 -33.60 -17.72 13.82
CA ARG A 842 -34.98 -18.15 13.49
C ARG A 842 -35.32 -19.59 13.90
N THR A 843 -34.45 -20.30 14.64
CA THR A 843 -34.63 -21.73 14.99
C THR A 843 -36.00 -22.02 15.61
N ASN A 844 -36.49 -21.16 16.50
CA ASN A 844 -37.79 -21.32 17.16
C ASN A 844 -38.94 -20.54 16.51
N SER A 845 -38.73 -19.95 15.33
CA SER A 845 -39.74 -19.15 14.63
C SER A 845 -40.68 -20.03 13.80
N SER A 846 -41.99 -19.79 13.90
CA SER A 846 -43.01 -20.42 13.05
C SER A 846 -42.89 -20.01 11.58
N SER A 847 -42.25 -18.87 11.27
CA SER A 847 -42.02 -18.39 9.90
C SER A 847 -40.66 -18.79 9.32
N ARG A 848 -39.86 -19.64 10.00
CA ARG A 848 -38.46 -19.92 9.63
C ARG A 848 -38.20 -20.42 8.21
N CYS A 849 -39.19 -21.00 7.53
CA CYS A 849 -39.07 -21.39 6.11
C CYS A 849 -39.63 -20.36 5.11
N GLN A 850 -40.10 -19.20 5.58
CA GLN A 850 -40.58 -18.09 4.77
C GLN A 850 -39.46 -17.07 4.53
N ASP A 851 -39.55 -16.34 3.43
CA ASP A 851 -38.69 -15.19 3.11
C ASP A 851 -38.58 -14.22 4.30
N PHE A 852 -37.35 -14.02 4.78
CA PHE A 852 -37.06 -13.00 5.76
C PHE A 852 -36.76 -11.70 5.01
N SER A 853 -37.75 -10.81 4.94
CA SER A 853 -37.53 -9.51 4.30
C SER A 853 -36.46 -8.72 5.04
N ILE A 854 -35.61 -8.07 4.26
CA ILE A 854 -34.47 -7.28 4.71
C ILE A 854 -34.35 -6.02 3.88
N GLY A 855 -33.58 -5.07 4.40
CA GLY A 855 -33.06 -3.97 3.62
C GLY A 855 -33.86 -2.69 3.71
N ARG A 856 -33.39 -1.72 2.94
CA ARG A 856 -33.85 -0.32 2.94
C ARG A 856 -33.79 0.20 1.51
N ASP A 857 -34.88 0.75 0.99
CA ASP A 857 -34.97 1.24 -0.38
C ASP A 857 -34.45 2.68 -0.50
N LEU A 858 -33.28 2.87 -1.14
CA LEU A 858 -32.80 4.19 -1.54
C LEU A 858 -33.66 4.66 -2.70
N LEU A 859 -34.36 5.79 -2.55
CA LEU A 859 -35.05 6.40 -3.69
C LEU A 859 -34.09 7.34 -4.40
N LEU A 860 -34.12 7.31 -5.74
CA LEU A 860 -33.31 8.21 -6.54
C LEU A 860 -33.96 9.61 -6.56
N PRO A 861 -33.19 10.72 -6.57
CA PRO A 861 -33.74 12.08 -6.54
C PRO A 861 -34.72 12.47 -7.67
N THR A 862 -34.87 11.65 -8.72
CA THR A 862 -35.91 11.81 -9.76
C THR A 862 -37.26 11.18 -9.40
N TYR A 863 -37.37 10.48 -8.26
CA TYR A 863 -38.58 9.78 -7.87
C TYR A 863 -39.71 10.75 -7.50
N THR A 864 -40.72 10.81 -8.36
CA THR A 864 -42.06 11.27 -7.98
C THR A 864 -42.99 10.09 -7.72
N PRO A 865 -43.73 10.04 -6.60
CA PRO A 865 -44.72 9.01 -6.34
C PRO A 865 -45.79 8.96 -7.45
N ASN A 866 -46.08 7.76 -7.96
CA ASN A 866 -47.11 7.48 -8.97
C ASN A 866 -47.01 8.29 -10.29
N ARG A 867 -45.86 8.92 -10.57
CA ARG A 867 -45.64 9.69 -11.80
C ARG A 867 -44.19 9.56 -12.26
N ARG A 868 -43.96 9.41 -13.57
CA ARG A 868 -42.63 9.60 -14.14
C ARG A 868 -42.35 11.09 -14.27
N SER A 869 -41.18 11.50 -13.83
CA SER A 869 -40.61 12.82 -14.10
C SER A 869 -40.14 12.96 -15.55
N GLY A 870 -39.82 11.84 -16.22
CA GLY A 870 -39.20 11.82 -17.54
C GLY A 870 -37.67 11.96 -17.51
N ASN A 871 -37.11 12.21 -16.32
CA ASN A 871 -35.68 12.43 -16.08
C ASN A 871 -35.02 11.25 -15.32
N GLU A 872 -35.74 10.14 -15.16
CA GLU A 872 -35.22 8.92 -14.54
C GLU A 872 -34.04 8.34 -15.34
N PRO A 873 -32.94 7.94 -14.69
CA PRO A 873 -31.83 7.31 -15.39
C PRO A 873 -32.19 5.89 -15.87
N ARG A 874 -31.72 5.55 -17.07
CA ARG A 874 -31.71 4.17 -17.59
C ARG A 874 -30.40 3.44 -17.29
N GLU A 875 -29.41 4.14 -16.73
CA GLU A 875 -28.11 3.60 -16.37
C GLU A 875 -27.74 4.05 -14.96
N LEU A 876 -27.23 3.11 -14.14
CA LEU A 876 -26.78 3.36 -12.78
C LEU A 876 -25.44 2.70 -12.54
N TRP A 877 -24.58 3.42 -11.84
CA TRP A 877 -23.33 2.93 -11.29
C TRP A 877 -23.44 3.04 -9.76
N ILE A 878 -23.19 1.96 -9.03
CA ILE A 878 -23.43 1.86 -7.58
C ILE A 878 -22.19 1.28 -6.91
N GLU A 879 -21.64 1.97 -5.92
CA GLU A 879 -20.60 1.47 -5.03
C GLU A 879 -21.20 1.30 -3.63
N VAL A 880 -20.98 0.12 -3.05
CA VAL A 880 -21.35 -0.19 -1.67
C VAL A 880 -20.12 -0.73 -0.96
N VAL A 881 -19.80 -0.11 0.18
CA VAL A 881 -18.79 -0.63 1.10
C VAL A 881 -19.52 -1.40 2.19
N ALA A 882 -19.38 -2.72 2.18
CA ALA A 882 -20.11 -3.63 3.05
C ALA A 882 -19.21 -4.70 3.68
N LYS A 883 -19.65 -5.21 4.83
CA LYS A 883 -19.00 -6.28 5.59
C LYS A 883 -20.06 -7.27 6.07
N PHE A 884 -19.83 -8.55 5.85
CA PHE A 884 -20.69 -9.61 6.36
C PHE A 884 -20.10 -10.19 7.65
N SER A 885 -20.92 -10.85 8.49
CA SER A 885 -20.40 -11.74 9.53
C SER A 885 -19.52 -12.82 8.91
N GLN A 886 -18.42 -13.18 9.57
CA GLN A 886 -17.59 -14.31 9.15
C GLN A 886 -18.43 -15.58 9.05
N ASN A 887 -18.31 -16.32 7.94
CA ASN A 887 -19.13 -17.50 7.64
C ASN A 887 -20.64 -17.21 7.54
N PHE A 888 -21.03 -16.06 6.99
CA PHE A 888 -22.44 -15.72 6.74
C PHE A 888 -23.16 -16.85 5.96
N LYS A 889 -24.30 -17.33 6.44
CA LYS A 889 -25.06 -18.43 5.83
C LYS A 889 -26.41 -17.93 5.33
N THR A 890 -26.64 -18.12 4.04
CA THR A 890 -27.92 -17.83 3.40
C THR A 890 -28.84 -19.04 3.32
N ARG A 891 -28.34 -20.24 3.67
CA ARG A 891 -29.11 -21.49 3.66
C ARG A 891 -29.63 -21.81 5.05
N ALA A 892 -30.92 -22.15 5.15
CA ALA A 892 -31.45 -22.79 6.35
C ALA A 892 -30.77 -24.16 6.60
N PRO A 893 -30.67 -24.62 7.85
CA PRO A 893 -30.24 -25.98 8.15
C PRO A 893 -31.13 -27.02 7.47
N ALA A 894 -30.54 -28.12 7.03
CA ALA A 894 -31.29 -29.26 6.50
C ALA A 894 -32.36 -29.77 7.48
N SER A 895 -32.12 -29.67 8.80
CA SER A 895 -33.08 -30.05 9.85
C SER A 895 -34.37 -29.22 9.91
N TRP A 896 -34.45 -28.09 9.20
CA TRP A 896 -35.69 -27.29 9.13
C TRP A 896 -36.65 -27.77 8.04
N ASN A 897 -36.23 -28.67 7.13
CA ASN A 897 -37.02 -29.19 6.01
C ASN A 897 -37.70 -28.11 5.14
N CYS A 898 -37.05 -26.93 5.00
CA CYS A 898 -37.58 -25.85 4.18
C CYS A 898 -37.47 -26.19 2.67
N THR A 899 -38.54 -25.96 1.91
CA THR A 899 -38.67 -26.46 0.53
C THR A 899 -38.30 -25.46 -0.58
N SER A 900 -38.16 -24.16 -0.27
CA SER A 900 -37.72 -23.16 -1.25
C SER A 900 -36.20 -23.14 -1.42
N ALA A 901 -35.70 -22.62 -2.54
CA ALA A 901 -34.27 -22.42 -2.75
C ALA A 901 -33.75 -21.26 -1.88
N PRO A 902 -32.56 -21.38 -1.27
CA PRO A 902 -31.95 -20.31 -0.49
C PRO A 902 -31.32 -19.25 -1.42
N ASP A 903 -32.13 -18.25 -1.78
CA ASP A 903 -31.68 -17.03 -2.45
C ASP A 903 -31.39 -15.93 -1.41
N TYR A 904 -30.31 -15.17 -1.62
CA TYR A 904 -30.09 -13.89 -0.94
C TYR A 904 -30.11 -12.75 -1.96
N LYS A 905 -31.03 -11.80 -1.74
CA LYS A 905 -31.24 -10.63 -2.60
C LYS A 905 -30.75 -9.37 -1.89
N TRP A 906 -29.63 -8.84 -2.36
CA TRP A 906 -28.78 -7.96 -1.56
C TRP A 906 -28.62 -6.53 -2.08
N ILE A 907 -28.50 -6.34 -3.40
CA ILE A 907 -28.56 -5.04 -4.07
C ILE A 907 -29.28 -5.22 -5.40
N PHE A 908 -30.26 -4.36 -5.71
CA PHE A 908 -31.00 -4.38 -6.98
C PHE A 908 -31.53 -2.99 -7.36
N GLY A 909 -31.64 -2.74 -8.66
CA GLY A 909 -32.28 -1.55 -9.21
C GLY A 909 -33.80 -1.71 -9.23
N LEU A 910 -34.51 -0.66 -8.80
CA LEU A 910 -35.98 -0.60 -8.73
C LEU A 910 -36.54 0.11 -9.97
N ILE A 911 -37.54 -0.48 -10.63
CA ILE A 911 -38.20 0.11 -11.83
C ILE A 911 -39.73 0.26 -11.66
N TYR A 912 -40.28 1.33 -12.22
CA TYR A 912 -41.57 1.92 -11.81
C TYR A 912 -42.79 0.98 -11.85
N GLN A 913 -42.87 0.02 -12.78
CA GLN A 913 -44.01 -0.93 -12.84
C GLN A 913 -43.86 -2.18 -11.95
N GLY A 914 -43.05 -2.11 -10.89
CA GLY A 914 -42.86 -3.21 -9.94
C GLY A 914 -41.92 -4.33 -10.42
N GLY A 915 -41.31 -4.16 -11.59
CA GLY A 915 -40.19 -4.99 -12.02
C GLY A 915 -38.92 -4.70 -11.20
N ARG A 916 -37.91 -5.54 -11.36
CA ARG A 916 -36.60 -5.40 -10.73
C ARG A 916 -35.50 -5.70 -11.73
N PHE A 917 -34.33 -5.13 -11.50
CA PHE A 917 -33.08 -5.51 -12.14
C PHE A 917 -32.16 -6.02 -11.03
N GLU A 918 -32.07 -7.35 -10.86
CA GLU A 918 -31.45 -7.96 -9.68
C GLU A 918 -30.27 -8.88 -10.01
N LEU A 919 -29.21 -8.79 -9.21
CA LEU A 919 -28.18 -9.82 -9.07
C LEU A 919 -28.46 -10.59 -7.77
N LYS A 920 -28.86 -11.86 -7.90
CA LYS A 920 -28.96 -12.78 -6.75
C LYS A 920 -27.57 -13.28 -6.36
N ILE A 921 -27.34 -13.54 -5.08
CA ILE A 921 -26.08 -14.09 -4.56
C ILE A 921 -26.41 -15.26 -3.60
N GLY A 922 -25.57 -16.30 -3.54
CA GLY A 922 -25.68 -17.38 -2.53
C GLY A 922 -26.12 -18.78 -3.01
N GLN A 923 -26.21 -19.04 -4.32
CA GLN A 923 -26.39 -20.40 -4.86
C GLN A 923 -25.38 -20.67 -5.99
N GLN A 924 -25.03 -21.94 -6.23
CA GLN A 924 -24.49 -22.34 -7.54
C GLN A 924 -25.51 -21.95 -8.60
N GLY A 925 -25.16 -21.00 -9.48
CA GLY A 925 -26.10 -20.45 -10.46
C GLY A 925 -27.01 -19.35 -9.91
N SER A 926 -26.42 -18.23 -9.53
CA SER A 926 -27.14 -16.98 -9.32
C SER A 926 -27.93 -16.57 -10.57
N ARG A 927 -29.27 -16.64 -10.49
CA ARG A 927 -30.18 -16.29 -11.60
C ARG A 927 -30.28 -14.77 -11.79
N LEU A 928 -30.26 -14.33 -13.05
CA LEU A 928 -30.56 -12.95 -13.46
C LEU A 928 -32.07 -12.80 -13.69
N THR A 929 -32.66 -11.68 -13.27
CA THR A 929 -34.04 -11.31 -13.66
C THR A 929 -34.07 -9.89 -14.19
N ILE A 930 -34.53 -9.74 -15.43
CA ILE A 930 -34.75 -8.45 -16.08
C ILE A 930 -36.23 -8.37 -16.43
N GLY A 931 -36.97 -7.51 -15.72
CA GLY A 931 -38.33 -7.14 -16.11
C GLY A 931 -39.30 -8.31 -16.25
N GLY A 932 -39.55 -9.07 -15.19
CA GLY A 932 -40.61 -10.09 -15.17
C GLY A 932 -41.37 -10.10 -13.83
N PRO A 933 -42.64 -10.54 -13.80
CA PRO A 933 -43.18 -11.10 -12.56
C PRO A 933 -42.34 -12.33 -12.16
N PRO A 934 -42.31 -12.72 -10.87
CA PRO A 934 -41.47 -13.81 -10.39
C PRO A 934 -41.77 -15.13 -11.12
N GLY A 935 -40.89 -15.54 -12.04
CA GLY A 935 -41.01 -16.78 -12.81
C GLY A 935 -40.36 -16.73 -14.20
N ASN A 936 -40.42 -15.59 -14.90
CA ASN A 936 -39.85 -15.47 -16.24
C ASN A 936 -38.33 -15.22 -16.16
N THR A 937 -37.53 -16.27 -16.34
CA THR A 937 -36.07 -16.23 -16.17
C THR A 937 -35.36 -16.47 -17.49
N ILE A 938 -34.36 -15.63 -17.79
CA ILE A 938 -33.26 -16.00 -18.68
C ILE A 938 -32.29 -16.77 -17.79
N GLU A 939 -32.28 -18.10 -17.92
CA GLU A 939 -31.44 -18.96 -17.09
C GLU A 939 -30.00 -18.98 -17.60
N ASP A 940 -29.12 -18.26 -16.92
CA ASP A 940 -27.68 -18.49 -16.98
C ASP A 940 -27.15 -18.72 -15.57
N VAL A 941 -26.75 -19.96 -15.30
CA VAL A 941 -26.02 -20.37 -14.10
C VAL A 941 -24.61 -19.80 -14.19
N ILE A 942 -24.28 -18.78 -13.39
CA ILE A 942 -22.90 -18.27 -13.30
C ILE A 942 -22.01 -19.36 -12.65
N PRO A 943 -21.02 -19.94 -13.35
CA PRO A 943 -20.12 -20.93 -12.76
C PRO A 943 -19.03 -20.23 -11.93
N GLY A 944 -18.74 -20.75 -10.74
CA GLY A 944 -17.51 -20.40 -10.00
C GLY A 944 -17.52 -19.10 -9.18
N LEU A 945 -18.62 -18.34 -9.14
CA LEU A 945 -18.73 -17.16 -8.27
C LEU A 945 -19.27 -17.57 -6.89
N ARG A 946 -18.36 -17.93 -5.98
CA ARG A 946 -18.70 -18.27 -4.58
C ARG A 946 -18.81 -16.99 -3.76
N ALA A 947 -19.93 -16.81 -3.07
CA ALA A 947 -20.19 -15.62 -2.27
C ALA A 947 -19.47 -15.69 -0.93
N GLU A 948 -19.31 -16.92 -0.44
CA GLU A 948 -18.56 -17.29 0.75
C GLU A 948 -17.07 -16.87 0.69
N ASP A 949 -16.50 -16.68 -0.50
CA ASP A 949 -15.13 -16.15 -0.69
C ASP A 949 -14.99 -14.67 -0.24
N TYR A 950 -16.11 -13.94 -0.11
CA TYR A 950 -16.18 -12.52 0.27
C TYR A 950 -17.09 -12.30 1.51
N TRP A 951 -17.37 -13.37 2.26
CA TRP A 951 -18.08 -13.35 3.55
C TRP A 951 -17.14 -13.81 4.69
N ASP A 952 -15.89 -13.36 4.60
CA ASP A 952 -14.75 -13.71 5.46
C ASP A 952 -14.69 -12.91 6.78
N GLY A 953 -15.59 -11.94 6.96
CA GLY A 953 -15.61 -11.02 8.09
C GLY A 953 -14.87 -9.70 7.86
N GLN A 954 -14.41 -9.41 6.64
CA GLN A 954 -13.76 -8.15 6.28
C GLN A 954 -14.72 -7.17 5.59
N TRP A 955 -14.22 -5.95 5.35
CA TRP A 955 -14.89 -4.94 4.54
C TRP A 955 -14.45 -5.07 3.09
N HIS A 956 -15.41 -5.14 2.17
CA HIS A 956 -15.18 -5.17 0.73
C HIS A 956 -15.88 -4.00 0.03
N VAL A 957 -15.30 -3.55 -1.08
CA VAL A 957 -15.87 -2.54 -1.97
C VAL A 957 -16.54 -3.25 -3.14
N TYR A 958 -17.86 -3.27 -3.13
CA TYR A 958 -18.67 -3.87 -4.18
C TYR A 958 -19.16 -2.79 -5.14
N ARG A 959 -18.95 -3.01 -6.44
CA ARG A 959 -19.37 -2.09 -7.50
C ARG A 959 -20.31 -2.80 -8.46
N LEU A 960 -21.37 -2.12 -8.87
CA LEU A 960 -22.41 -2.63 -9.77
C LEU A 960 -22.70 -1.59 -10.84
N HIS A 961 -22.72 -2.02 -12.09
CA HIS A 961 -23.19 -1.24 -13.23
C HIS A 961 -24.46 -1.89 -13.77
N PHE A 962 -25.55 -1.13 -13.75
CA PHE A 962 -26.86 -1.51 -14.28
C PHE A 962 -27.19 -0.61 -15.48
N LYS A 963 -27.22 -1.17 -16.70
CA LYS A 963 -27.73 -0.47 -17.88
C LYS A 963 -28.99 -1.14 -18.40
N PHE A 964 -30.10 -0.42 -18.34
CA PHE A 964 -31.35 -0.82 -18.94
C PHE A 964 -31.28 -0.65 -20.47
N PRO A 965 -31.77 -1.60 -21.28
CA PRO A 965 -31.73 -1.51 -22.74
C PRO A 965 -32.38 -0.23 -23.27
N SER A 966 -31.89 0.28 -24.39
CA SER A 966 -32.37 1.52 -25.02
C SER A 966 -33.81 1.41 -25.57
N SER A 967 -34.26 0.21 -25.93
CA SER A 967 -35.63 -0.09 -26.35
C SER A 967 -35.99 -1.57 -26.08
N ALA A 968 -37.22 -2.00 -26.39
CA ALA A 968 -37.65 -3.40 -26.29
C ALA A 968 -36.77 -4.34 -27.11
N ASP A 969 -36.46 -3.93 -28.34
CA ASP A 969 -35.76 -4.73 -29.34
C ASP A 969 -34.25 -4.50 -29.34
N ALA A 970 -33.73 -3.66 -28.45
CA ALA A 970 -32.31 -3.43 -28.30
C ALA A 970 -31.65 -4.50 -27.41
N ALA A 971 -30.54 -5.04 -27.91
CA ALA A 971 -29.62 -5.87 -27.13
C ALA A 971 -28.40 -5.03 -26.72
N ASP A 972 -28.63 -3.99 -25.92
CA ASP A 972 -27.58 -3.05 -25.48
C ASP A 972 -27.58 -2.78 -23.97
N GLY A 973 -28.44 -3.45 -23.20
CA GLY A 973 -28.36 -3.41 -21.74
C GLY A 973 -27.15 -4.18 -21.21
N ALA A 974 -26.77 -3.86 -19.97
CA ALA A 974 -25.62 -4.45 -19.30
C ALA A 974 -25.85 -4.67 -17.80
N LEU A 975 -25.21 -5.71 -17.28
CA LEU A 975 -24.94 -5.90 -15.87
C LEU A 975 -23.45 -6.24 -15.70
N GLU A 976 -22.73 -5.43 -14.95
CA GLU A 976 -21.36 -5.73 -14.56
C GLU A 976 -21.20 -5.58 -13.05
N ALA A 977 -20.33 -6.39 -12.45
CA ALA A 977 -20.03 -6.33 -11.03
C ALA A 977 -18.53 -6.47 -10.77
N TRP A 978 -18.02 -5.72 -9.80
CA TRP A 978 -16.65 -5.81 -9.30
C TRP A 978 -16.67 -5.95 -7.77
N VAL A 979 -15.67 -6.64 -7.23
CA VAL A 979 -15.37 -6.67 -5.79
C VAL A 979 -13.90 -6.29 -5.64
N ASP A 980 -13.60 -5.32 -4.78
CA ASP A 980 -12.27 -4.78 -4.52
C ASP A 980 -11.49 -4.42 -5.82
N GLY A 981 -12.21 -3.84 -6.78
CA GLY A 981 -11.68 -3.43 -8.09
C GLY A 981 -11.51 -4.57 -9.10
N ARG A 982 -11.60 -5.85 -8.70
CA ARG A 982 -11.64 -6.99 -9.62
C ARG A 982 -13.04 -7.13 -10.20
N LYS A 983 -13.20 -7.05 -11.53
CA LYS A 983 -14.45 -7.43 -12.20
C LYS A 983 -14.73 -8.91 -11.96
N VAL A 984 -15.83 -9.21 -11.27
CA VAL A 984 -16.27 -10.58 -10.95
C VAL A 984 -17.40 -11.06 -11.86
N TYR A 985 -18.15 -10.13 -12.46
CA TYR A 985 -19.22 -10.45 -13.40
C TYR A 985 -19.31 -9.42 -14.51
N SER A 986 -19.68 -9.88 -15.71
CA SER A 986 -19.89 -9.04 -16.88
C SER A 986 -20.89 -9.71 -17.81
N ARG A 987 -22.01 -9.04 -18.11
CA ARG A 987 -22.95 -9.45 -19.14
C ARG A 987 -23.52 -8.24 -19.85
N THR A 988 -23.13 -8.08 -21.11
CA THR A 988 -23.66 -7.07 -22.04
C THR A 988 -24.61 -7.73 -23.05
N GLY A 989 -25.33 -6.94 -23.82
CA GLY A 989 -26.25 -7.47 -24.83
C GLY A 989 -27.62 -7.88 -24.29
N LEU A 990 -27.98 -7.39 -23.09
CA LEU A 990 -29.24 -7.68 -22.45
C LEU A 990 -30.40 -7.01 -23.21
N ARG A 991 -31.54 -7.69 -23.27
CA ARG A 991 -32.81 -7.23 -23.85
C ARG A 991 -33.83 -6.99 -22.75
N ALA A 992 -34.74 -6.05 -22.96
CA ALA A 992 -35.81 -5.77 -22.01
C ALA A 992 -37.04 -6.63 -22.38
N ASP A 993 -37.78 -7.11 -21.38
CA ASP A 993 -39.15 -7.57 -21.62
C ASP A 993 -39.96 -6.39 -22.20
N PRO A 994 -40.69 -6.57 -23.33
CA PRO A 994 -41.44 -5.51 -23.98
C PRO A 994 -42.38 -4.73 -23.04
N LYS A 995 -42.91 -5.35 -21.98
CA LYS A 995 -43.76 -4.69 -20.99
C LYS A 995 -43.03 -3.57 -20.24
N TYR A 996 -41.75 -3.75 -19.95
CA TYR A 996 -40.92 -2.80 -19.19
C TYR A 996 -39.90 -2.08 -20.06
N ALA A 997 -39.95 -2.25 -21.39
CA ALA A 997 -39.02 -1.65 -22.33
C ALA A 997 -38.86 -0.12 -22.19
N ASN A 998 -39.90 0.57 -21.73
CA ASN A 998 -39.89 2.01 -21.50
C ASN A 998 -39.62 2.40 -20.04
N ASP A 999 -39.41 1.46 -19.12
CA ASP A 999 -39.13 1.74 -17.70
C ASP A 999 -37.70 2.28 -17.49
N ALA A 1000 -37.50 2.92 -16.34
CA ALA A 1000 -36.24 3.52 -15.92
C ALA A 1000 -36.12 3.37 -14.39
N PHE A 1001 -34.92 3.57 -13.86
CA PHE A 1001 -34.66 3.37 -12.44
C PHE A 1001 -35.24 4.50 -11.59
N TYR A 1002 -35.90 4.12 -10.49
CA TYR A 1002 -36.41 5.07 -9.49
C TYR A 1002 -35.80 4.89 -8.11
N GLY A 1003 -35.05 3.81 -7.90
CA GLY A 1003 -34.46 3.46 -6.61
C GLY A 1003 -33.39 2.38 -6.72
N VAL A 1004 -32.66 2.20 -5.62
CA VAL A 1004 -31.70 1.11 -5.39
C VAL A 1004 -32.02 0.50 -4.02
N ALA A 1005 -32.34 -0.77 -3.98
CA ALA A 1005 -32.70 -1.45 -2.74
C ALA A 1005 -31.47 -2.12 -2.10
N LEU A 1006 -31.17 -1.79 -0.84
CA LEU A 1006 -30.09 -2.39 -0.05
C LEU A 1006 -30.60 -3.62 0.71
N GLY A 1007 -31.00 -4.64 -0.04
CA GLY A 1007 -31.61 -5.87 0.47
C GLY A 1007 -33.08 -5.98 0.10
N ALA A 1008 -33.57 -7.21 -0.11
CA ALA A 1008 -35.00 -7.50 -0.29
C ALA A 1008 -35.48 -8.60 0.63
N ASN A 1009 -34.96 -9.81 0.41
CA ASN A 1009 -35.31 -11.03 1.12
C ASN A 1009 -34.05 -11.88 1.27
N LEU A 1010 -33.93 -12.51 2.43
CA LEU A 1010 -33.15 -13.71 2.62
C LEU A 1010 -34.13 -14.88 2.74
N ASN A 1011 -34.12 -15.80 1.77
CA ASN A 1011 -35.02 -16.95 1.83
C ASN A 1011 -34.64 -17.84 3.02
N GLN A 1012 -35.58 -18.05 3.94
CA GLN A 1012 -35.48 -18.93 5.12
C GLN A 1012 -34.54 -18.43 6.25
N GLY A 1013 -33.39 -17.81 5.94
CA GLY A 1013 -32.54 -17.16 6.95
C GLY A 1013 -31.72 -18.08 7.85
N PRO A 1014 -30.85 -17.52 8.71
CA PRO A 1014 -29.88 -18.28 9.47
C PRO A 1014 -30.46 -18.88 10.77
N ALA A 1015 -29.84 -19.98 11.22
CA ALA A 1015 -30.15 -20.67 12.48
C ALA A 1015 -29.34 -20.17 13.69
N GLU A 1016 -28.57 -19.10 13.48
CA GLU A 1016 -27.77 -18.37 14.45
C GLU A 1016 -27.91 -16.88 14.12
N GLU A 1017 -27.59 -16.00 15.07
CA GLU A 1017 -27.62 -14.56 14.77
C GLU A 1017 -26.48 -14.21 13.81
N MET A 1018 -26.79 -13.43 12.78
CA MET A 1018 -25.80 -12.93 11.81
C MET A 1018 -26.00 -11.44 11.56
N SER A 1019 -25.03 -10.78 10.95
CA SER A 1019 -25.12 -9.36 10.65
C SER A 1019 -24.46 -9.00 9.33
N LEU A 1020 -24.97 -7.92 8.74
CA LEU A 1020 -24.40 -7.22 7.61
C LEU A 1020 -24.24 -5.76 8.01
N TRP A 1021 -23.08 -5.19 7.71
CA TRP A 1021 -22.73 -3.80 7.98
C TRP A 1021 -22.51 -3.06 6.65
N TRP A 1022 -22.97 -1.81 6.58
CA TRP A 1022 -22.71 -0.87 5.48
C TRP A 1022 -21.96 0.35 6.01
N GLY A 1023 -20.78 0.61 5.48
CA GLY A 1023 -19.98 1.79 5.81
C GLY A 1023 -20.40 2.98 4.97
N ARG A 1024 -20.56 2.77 3.65
CA ARG A 1024 -20.86 3.81 2.67
C ARG A 1024 -21.63 3.26 1.48
N VAL A 1025 -22.51 4.07 0.90
CA VAL A 1025 -23.13 3.84 -0.41
C VAL A 1025 -22.97 5.07 -1.29
N SER A 1026 -22.77 4.86 -2.58
CA SER A 1026 -22.63 5.92 -3.57
C SER A 1026 -23.26 5.49 -4.89
N VAL A 1027 -24.04 6.37 -5.51
CA VAL A 1027 -24.77 6.08 -6.76
C VAL A 1027 -24.55 7.21 -7.76
N TRP A 1028 -24.26 6.87 -9.01
CA TRP A 1028 -24.07 7.79 -10.13
C TRP A 1028 -25.00 7.43 -11.29
N ARG A 1029 -25.35 8.44 -12.10
CA ARG A 1029 -26.14 8.30 -13.36
C ARG A 1029 -25.26 8.09 -14.60
N GLU A 1030 -23.96 8.22 -14.42
CA GLU A 1030 -22.92 8.21 -15.46
C GLU A 1030 -21.72 7.43 -14.89
N ASN A 1031 -20.86 6.87 -15.75
CA ASN A 1031 -19.73 6.07 -15.31
C ASN A 1031 -18.73 6.90 -14.45
N PRO A 1032 -18.50 6.54 -13.17
CA PRO A 1032 -17.54 7.22 -12.29
C PRO A 1032 -16.07 6.80 -12.54
N GLY A 1033 -15.80 5.95 -13.55
CA GLY A 1033 -14.47 5.54 -13.99
C GLY A 1033 -14.02 4.16 -13.50
N TRP A 1034 -14.89 3.14 -13.54
CA TRP A 1034 -14.61 1.75 -13.12
C TRP A 1034 -14.28 0.77 -14.26
#